data_AF-A0A7U3VQ32-F1
#
_entry.id   AF-A0A7U3VQ32-F1
#
_cell.length_a   1.000
_cell.length_b   1.000
_cell.length_c   1.000
_cell.angle_alpha   90.00
_cell.angle_beta   90.00
_cell.angle_gamma   90.00
#
_symmetry.space_group_name_H-M   'P 1'
#
loop_
_entity.id
_entity.type
_entity.pdbx_description
1 polymer ?
#
loop_
_entity_poly.entity_id
_entity_poly.type
_entity_poly.pdbx_seq_one_letter_code
_entity_poly.pdbx_strand_id
1 'polypeptide(L)'
;MAIPGNFLSAVAEMVDPDTSGWTTTLNCTKSLGSGGRNGDGVLTLTSVASGDMQAATSAAYRVTAGTAYQAFADAASSTQPERIGIQWLNASYAAVGTAAWSLTTDAASASWHRISVAATAPVGAIYARVALSATTTAAARTHFFENVYLGPPQRTSGNLLSFNAESGGDVDGTAWVADANCTVTRDVPVVTWPVNWYLSGGEVVKATTTANGNMAVRCAEAPSVQPGVDYRGYLYINAPTSTSACWVELRWMDGTGTLISTKRAALASPAAVGWYRQIVSGVAPAGADHVVLAAGVTSATAAQVLRVEGATIQQAATAPVAIGTVMPYEDASFEQGVGQWTVASGVATIARSTPWGASGYDGVYAMVVTSSTATTSVLASGKYPVTPGVNWRAQIQFSAASGTWAVAPQIHWYDASGTSLGASSLPADSLAPAGGWWRDWNDIIAPASAASARVEVDVTAPSAGAVCQLDAVSLTQTAPAFSATADSSRAVVTLVMRELTVGATLTVYRVVGSTQAVVRGPSGALQGVVATSAQMVVEDYEAPLGVDVWYRIEQYDATTGAFGGSEASATVRLTLADVSDCWIKDPLQPQRNVLVRASAAPDWSRPIEQTEYRVRGRRNSVILSDVRGGLTGTLAVWTDDDPGRGALHFALDSGNPLLIQFSPGLGLEDSYYAVGDITEARPVAYGGEPRRLWSLALTQQDAPIGGVGGTAGWTVQDVLTTWPTALDVATAYATVLDLVLDNREA
;
A
#
# COMPACT_ATOMS: atom_id res chain seq x y z
N MET A 1 17.67 -21.74 -7.89
CA MET A 1 16.47 -20.99 -8.33
C MET A 1 16.72 -20.61 -9.78
N ALA A 2 15.82 -20.96 -10.69
CA ALA A 2 16.06 -20.71 -12.11
C ALA A 2 16.12 -19.20 -12.40
N ILE A 3 17.17 -18.76 -13.10
CA ILE A 3 17.30 -17.38 -13.58
C ILE A 3 16.23 -17.12 -14.68
N PRO A 4 15.37 -16.09 -14.55
CA PRO A 4 14.36 -15.78 -15.56
C PRO A 4 14.96 -15.52 -16.94
N GLY A 5 14.40 -16.14 -17.99
CA GLY A 5 14.86 -15.94 -19.38
C GLY A 5 16.17 -16.64 -19.76
N ASN A 6 16.74 -17.45 -18.86
CA ASN A 6 17.98 -18.16 -19.12
C ASN A 6 17.79 -19.30 -20.13
N PHE A 7 18.68 -19.39 -21.11
CA PHE A 7 18.68 -20.46 -22.11
C PHE A 7 19.38 -21.72 -21.61
N LEU A 8 20.23 -21.60 -20.57
CA LEU A 8 20.99 -22.71 -20.03
C LEU A 8 20.08 -23.71 -19.32
N SER A 9 20.41 -25.00 -19.43
CA SER A 9 19.83 -26.02 -18.54
C SER A 9 20.30 -25.80 -17.11
N ALA A 10 19.53 -26.27 -16.11
CA ALA A 10 19.93 -26.23 -14.70
C ALA A 10 21.36 -26.77 -14.48
N VAL A 11 21.72 -27.90 -15.09
CA VAL A 11 23.08 -28.49 -14.95
C VAL A 11 24.21 -27.57 -15.44
N ALA A 12 23.94 -26.65 -16.37
CA ALA A 12 24.93 -25.69 -16.85
C ALA A 12 24.91 -24.38 -16.05
N GLU A 13 23.72 -23.93 -15.65
CA GLU A 13 23.49 -22.72 -14.85
C GLU A 13 24.02 -22.85 -13.41
N MET A 14 23.50 -23.84 -12.66
CA MET A 14 23.82 -24.06 -11.24
C MET A 14 24.94 -25.08 -11.03
N VAL A 15 25.36 -25.80 -12.08
CA VAL A 15 26.42 -26.83 -12.00
C VAL A 15 26.09 -27.93 -10.98
N ASP A 16 24.86 -28.43 -11.04
CA ASP A 16 24.30 -29.46 -10.16
C ASP A 16 23.45 -30.43 -11.00
N PRO A 17 23.60 -31.77 -10.90
CA PRO A 17 24.45 -32.51 -9.96
C PRO A 17 25.85 -32.83 -10.47
N ASP A 18 26.23 -32.34 -11.65
CA ASP A 18 27.54 -32.62 -12.24
C ASP A 18 28.02 -31.49 -13.17
N THR A 19 29.18 -31.71 -13.80
CA THR A 19 29.77 -30.76 -14.77
C THR A 19 29.48 -31.10 -16.23
N SER A 20 28.49 -31.95 -16.52
CA SER A 20 28.18 -32.40 -17.90
C SER A 20 27.72 -31.27 -18.82
N GLY A 21 27.24 -30.16 -18.25
CA GLY A 21 26.91 -28.93 -18.99
C GLY A 21 28.11 -28.15 -19.54
N TRP A 22 29.35 -28.55 -19.20
CA TRP A 22 30.58 -27.80 -19.51
C TRP A 22 31.63 -28.65 -20.24
N THR A 23 32.44 -28.04 -21.10
CA THR A 23 33.57 -28.68 -21.78
C THR A 23 34.81 -27.81 -21.62
N THR A 24 35.96 -28.40 -21.28
CA THR A 24 37.23 -27.67 -21.26
C THR A 24 37.67 -27.37 -22.70
N THR A 25 38.10 -26.14 -22.95
CA THR A 25 38.53 -25.69 -24.28
C THR A 25 40.01 -25.38 -24.33
N LEU A 26 40.61 -24.95 -23.22
CA LEU A 26 42.03 -24.61 -23.15
C LEU A 26 42.61 -24.78 -21.74
N ASN A 27 43.81 -25.35 -21.63
CA ASN A 27 44.70 -25.29 -20.46
C ASN A 27 44.06 -25.56 -19.07
N CYS A 28 43.01 -26.37 -18.99
CA CYS A 28 42.42 -26.76 -17.70
C CYS A 28 41.83 -28.17 -17.70
N THR A 29 41.64 -28.66 -16.48
CA THR A 29 40.72 -29.74 -16.14
C THR A 29 39.49 -29.16 -15.47
N LYS A 30 38.34 -29.85 -15.53
CA LYS A 30 37.11 -29.47 -14.82
C LYS A 30 36.74 -30.52 -13.77
N SER A 31 36.12 -30.07 -12.68
CA SER A 31 35.54 -30.93 -11.64
C SER A 31 34.34 -30.25 -10.99
N LEU A 32 33.51 -31.04 -10.30
CA LEU A 32 32.41 -30.51 -9.48
C LEU A 32 32.98 -30.08 -8.12
N GLY A 33 32.77 -28.82 -7.76
CA GLY A 33 33.00 -28.30 -6.42
C GLY A 33 31.71 -28.20 -5.61
N SER A 34 31.83 -27.76 -4.36
CA SER A 34 30.72 -27.49 -3.43
C SER A 34 30.74 -26.04 -2.93
N GLY A 35 29.69 -25.58 -2.25
CA GLY A 35 29.63 -24.24 -1.67
C GLY A 35 29.18 -23.14 -2.63
N GLY A 36 28.39 -23.51 -3.64
CA GLY A 36 27.68 -22.56 -4.48
C GLY A 36 26.64 -21.73 -3.71
N ARG A 37 26.22 -20.63 -4.32
CA ARG A 37 25.18 -19.71 -3.87
C ARG A 37 23.85 -20.01 -4.55
N ASN A 38 23.85 -20.64 -5.73
CA ASN A 38 22.67 -21.06 -6.46
C ASN A 38 22.57 -22.60 -6.56
N GLY A 39 22.58 -23.27 -5.41
CA GLY A 39 22.76 -24.73 -5.31
C GLY A 39 24.07 -25.05 -4.61
N ASP A 40 24.33 -26.32 -4.29
CA ASP A 40 25.61 -26.69 -3.67
C ASP A 40 26.74 -26.78 -4.71
N GLY A 41 26.41 -27.18 -5.94
CA GLY A 41 27.37 -27.42 -7.01
C GLY A 41 28.06 -26.17 -7.56
N VAL A 42 29.32 -26.33 -7.97
CA VAL A 42 30.14 -25.27 -8.58
C VAL A 42 31.04 -25.85 -9.68
N LEU A 43 31.22 -25.14 -10.80
CA LEU A 43 32.21 -25.51 -11.80
C LEU A 43 33.60 -25.13 -11.30
N THR A 44 34.41 -26.14 -11.01
CA THR A 44 35.81 -25.96 -10.62
C THR A 44 36.71 -26.17 -11.84
N LEU A 45 37.44 -25.13 -12.25
CA LEU A 45 38.46 -25.21 -13.30
C LEU A 45 39.85 -25.17 -12.67
N THR A 46 40.71 -26.13 -13.01
CA THR A 46 42.09 -26.19 -12.53
C THR A 46 43.07 -26.13 -13.70
N SER A 47 43.96 -25.13 -13.71
CA SER A 47 44.94 -24.92 -14.78
C SER A 47 45.95 -26.07 -14.87
N VAL A 48 46.39 -26.42 -16.08
CA VAL A 48 47.43 -27.45 -16.29
C VAL A 48 48.82 -26.86 -16.52
N ALA A 49 48.90 -25.59 -16.93
CA ALA A 49 50.12 -24.81 -17.10
C ALA A 49 49.83 -23.30 -16.90
N SER A 50 50.89 -22.47 -16.90
CA SER A 50 50.73 -21.01 -16.99
C SER A 50 50.12 -20.62 -18.34
N GLY A 51 49.23 -19.62 -18.34
CA GLY A 51 48.51 -19.15 -19.52
C GLY A 51 47.01 -19.07 -19.28
N ASP A 52 46.28 -18.71 -20.33
CA ASP A 52 44.82 -18.63 -20.30
C ASP A 52 44.22 -20.03 -20.18
N MET A 53 43.32 -20.22 -19.22
CA MET A 53 42.52 -21.42 -19.07
C MET A 53 41.07 -21.13 -19.40
N GLN A 54 40.42 -22.03 -20.13
CA GLN A 54 39.08 -21.79 -20.64
C GLN A 54 38.19 -23.04 -20.61
N ALA A 55 36.91 -22.81 -20.33
CA ALA A 55 35.83 -23.77 -20.53
C ALA A 55 34.65 -23.09 -21.23
N ALA A 56 33.78 -23.88 -21.85
CA ALA A 56 32.56 -23.38 -22.47
C ALA A 56 31.39 -24.33 -22.20
N THR A 57 30.16 -23.84 -22.35
CA THR A 57 28.98 -24.72 -22.28
C THR A 57 29.06 -25.80 -23.36
N SER A 58 28.78 -27.05 -23.00
CA SER A 58 28.82 -28.18 -23.94
C SER A 58 27.74 -28.06 -25.03
N ALA A 59 26.54 -27.66 -24.62
CA ALA A 59 25.45 -27.31 -25.52
C ALA A 59 25.68 -25.94 -26.17
N ALA A 60 25.05 -25.72 -27.34
CA ALA A 60 24.99 -24.43 -28.00
C ALA A 60 23.51 -24.01 -28.12
N TYR A 61 23.23 -22.74 -27.88
CA TYR A 61 21.88 -22.22 -27.69
C TYR A 61 21.49 -21.33 -28.86
N ARG A 62 20.24 -21.43 -29.35
CA ARG A 62 19.82 -20.65 -30.53
C ARG A 62 19.84 -19.16 -30.23
N VAL A 63 20.33 -18.40 -31.21
CA VAL A 63 20.33 -16.94 -31.20
C VAL A 63 19.90 -16.40 -32.57
N THR A 64 19.49 -15.15 -32.59
CA THR A 64 19.09 -14.42 -33.79
C THR A 64 20.13 -13.36 -34.09
N ALA A 65 20.73 -13.38 -35.28
CA ALA A 65 21.65 -12.34 -35.73
C ALA A 65 21.00 -10.95 -35.61
N GLY A 66 21.76 -9.95 -35.15
CA GLY A 66 21.28 -8.59 -34.88
C GLY A 66 20.57 -8.41 -33.54
N THR A 67 20.37 -9.47 -32.74
CA THR A 67 19.81 -9.37 -31.39
C THR A 67 20.92 -9.34 -30.34
N ALA A 68 20.78 -8.50 -29.32
CA ALA A 68 21.68 -8.45 -28.18
C ALA A 68 21.44 -9.61 -27.23
N TYR A 69 22.52 -10.20 -26.73
CA TYR A 69 22.49 -11.22 -25.68
C TYR A 69 23.46 -10.84 -24.57
N GLN A 70 23.13 -11.22 -23.35
CA GLN A 70 23.96 -11.06 -22.16
C GLN A 70 24.39 -12.45 -21.67
N ALA A 71 25.63 -12.55 -21.20
CA ALA A 71 26.10 -13.65 -20.39
C ALA A 71 26.68 -13.09 -19.09
N PHE A 72 26.37 -13.74 -17.97
CA PHE A 72 27.01 -13.46 -16.69
C PHE A 72 27.26 -14.76 -15.95
N ALA A 73 28.19 -14.72 -15.01
CA ALA A 73 28.44 -15.79 -14.05
C ALA A 73 28.90 -15.17 -12.74
N ASP A 74 28.68 -15.90 -11.65
CA ASP A 74 29.34 -15.60 -10.40
C ASP A 74 30.64 -16.40 -10.32
N ALA A 75 31.73 -15.73 -9.98
CA ALA A 75 33.08 -16.26 -10.00
C ALA A 75 33.80 -16.05 -8.66
N ALA A 76 34.75 -16.92 -8.36
CA ALA A 76 35.67 -16.77 -7.24
C ALA A 76 37.02 -17.45 -7.51
N SER A 77 38.10 -16.76 -7.14
CA SER A 77 39.47 -17.27 -7.13
C SER A 77 40.37 -16.37 -6.31
N SER A 78 41.08 -16.93 -5.33
CA SER A 78 42.02 -16.14 -4.52
C SER A 78 43.33 -15.81 -5.25
N THR A 79 43.52 -16.22 -6.50
CA THR A 79 44.85 -16.19 -7.14
C THR A 79 44.93 -15.59 -8.52
N GLN A 80 43.85 -15.58 -9.31
CA GLN A 80 43.88 -14.98 -10.63
C GLN A 80 42.58 -14.23 -10.92
N PRO A 81 42.65 -13.18 -11.75
CA PRO A 81 41.48 -12.56 -12.37
C PRO A 81 40.84 -13.44 -13.46
N GLU A 82 39.57 -13.19 -13.72
CA GLU A 82 38.71 -13.94 -14.61
C GLU A 82 37.89 -13.03 -15.54
N ARG A 83 37.30 -13.63 -16.57
CA ARG A 83 36.39 -12.99 -17.52
C ARG A 83 35.42 -14.00 -18.12
N ILE A 84 34.32 -13.51 -18.68
CA ILE A 84 33.29 -14.30 -19.35
C ILE A 84 33.13 -13.85 -20.81
N GLY A 85 32.68 -14.75 -21.67
CA GLY A 85 32.51 -14.47 -23.09
C GLY A 85 31.27 -15.12 -23.70
N ILE A 86 30.80 -14.55 -24.82
CA ILE A 86 29.81 -15.15 -25.70
C ILE A 86 30.50 -15.58 -26.98
N GLN A 87 30.58 -16.90 -27.20
CA GLN A 87 31.10 -17.47 -28.44
C GLN A 87 29.97 -17.66 -29.45
N TRP A 88 30.03 -16.96 -30.57
CA TRP A 88 29.06 -17.04 -31.65
C TRP A 88 29.38 -18.19 -32.62
N LEU A 89 28.36 -18.93 -33.05
CA LEU A 89 28.50 -20.11 -33.89
C LEU A 89 27.50 -20.08 -35.06
N ASN A 90 27.89 -20.62 -36.22
CA ASN A 90 27.01 -20.77 -37.37
C ASN A 90 26.19 -22.08 -37.31
N ALA A 91 25.44 -22.38 -38.37
CA ALA A 91 24.62 -23.60 -38.51
C ALA A 91 25.43 -24.90 -38.30
N SER A 92 26.71 -24.89 -38.65
CA SER A 92 27.63 -26.02 -38.57
C SER A 92 28.42 -26.04 -37.26
N TYR A 93 28.04 -25.22 -36.27
CA TYR A 93 28.74 -25.04 -34.99
C TYR A 93 30.19 -24.54 -35.11
N ALA A 94 30.55 -23.91 -36.23
CA ALA A 94 31.84 -23.24 -36.38
C ALA A 94 31.76 -21.80 -35.85
N ALA A 95 32.85 -21.32 -35.25
CA ALA A 95 32.92 -19.96 -34.70
C ALA A 95 32.69 -18.89 -35.77
N VAL A 96 31.87 -17.90 -35.44
CA VAL A 96 31.60 -16.72 -36.27
C VAL A 96 32.31 -15.53 -35.63
N GLY A 97 33.44 -15.13 -36.22
CA GLY A 97 34.26 -14.06 -35.67
C GLY A 97 34.93 -14.43 -34.35
N THR A 98 35.31 -13.41 -33.58
CA THR A 98 35.85 -13.57 -32.22
C THR A 98 34.72 -13.64 -31.20
N ALA A 99 34.93 -14.39 -30.11
CA ALA A 99 34.03 -14.31 -28.96
C ALA A 99 34.00 -12.88 -28.42
N ALA A 100 32.82 -12.42 -28.02
CA ALA A 100 32.68 -11.18 -27.28
C ALA A 100 33.09 -11.46 -25.84
N TRP A 101 34.19 -10.86 -25.38
CA TRP A 101 34.72 -11.06 -24.04
C TRP A 101 34.42 -9.85 -23.16
N SER A 102 34.11 -10.10 -21.90
CA SER A 102 34.16 -9.07 -20.86
C SER A 102 35.59 -8.58 -20.68
N LEU A 103 35.73 -7.42 -20.04
CA LEU A 103 36.97 -7.09 -19.38
C LEU A 103 37.33 -8.14 -18.31
N THR A 104 38.63 -8.24 -18.01
CA THR A 104 39.13 -9.06 -16.91
C THR A 104 38.89 -8.32 -15.59
N THR A 105 38.52 -9.05 -14.53
CA THR A 105 38.37 -8.49 -13.18
C THR A 105 39.61 -7.71 -12.74
N ASP A 106 39.40 -6.64 -11.98
CA ASP A 106 40.49 -5.73 -11.56
C ASP A 106 41.46 -6.38 -10.57
N ALA A 107 41.00 -7.39 -9.84
CA ALA A 107 41.76 -8.19 -8.92
C ALA A 107 41.21 -9.63 -8.83
N ALA A 108 42.04 -10.53 -8.31
CA ALA A 108 41.59 -11.85 -7.87
C ALA A 108 40.84 -11.72 -6.52
N SER A 109 39.81 -12.54 -6.30
CA SER A 109 39.07 -12.57 -5.03
C SER A 109 38.53 -13.95 -4.68
N ALA A 110 38.75 -14.35 -3.43
CA ALA A 110 38.11 -15.54 -2.87
C ALA A 110 36.61 -15.36 -2.59
N SER A 111 36.13 -14.12 -2.55
CA SER A 111 34.71 -13.81 -2.39
C SER A 111 34.00 -13.89 -3.74
N TRP A 112 32.80 -14.48 -3.72
CA TRP A 112 31.92 -14.49 -4.89
C TRP A 112 31.64 -13.08 -5.39
N HIS A 113 31.90 -12.87 -6.66
CA HIS A 113 31.62 -11.63 -7.39
C HIS A 113 31.09 -11.98 -8.77
N ARG A 114 30.55 -11.00 -9.49
CA ARG A 114 29.97 -11.24 -10.81
C ARG A 114 30.88 -10.73 -11.92
N ILE A 115 30.85 -11.48 -13.02
CA ILE A 115 31.43 -11.11 -14.30
C ILE A 115 30.33 -11.17 -15.35
N SER A 116 30.32 -10.24 -16.31
CA SER A 116 29.31 -10.20 -17.36
C SER A 116 29.85 -9.59 -18.64
N VAL A 117 29.19 -9.93 -19.74
CA VAL A 117 29.38 -9.33 -21.06
C VAL A 117 28.05 -9.33 -21.78
N ALA A 118 27.84 -8.36 -22.65
CA ALA A 118 26.77 -8.39 -23.62
C ALA A 118 27.28 -8.03 -25.02
N ALA A 119 26.67 -8.64 -26.03
CA ALA A 119 27.00 -8.31 -27.41
C ALA A 119 25.84 -8.66 -28.35
N THR A 120 25.78 -7.93 -29.46
CA THR A 120 24.87 -8.22 -30.56
C THR A 120 25.39 -9.41 -31.36
N ALA A 121 24.55 -10.43 -31.56
CA ALA A 121 24.90 -11.59 -32.36
C ALA A 121 25.28 -11.16 -33.79
N PRO A 122 26.49 -11.46 -34.28
CA PRO A 122 26.95 -11.02 -35.60
C PRO A 122 26.17 -11.71 -36.73
N VAL A 123 26.26 -11.14 -37.93
CA VAL A 123 25.69 -11.76 -39.14
C VAL A 123 26.24 -13.18 -39.31
N GLY A 124 25.35 -14.16 -39.48
CA GLY A 124 25.70 -15.57 -39.61
C GLY A 124 25.74 -16.35 -38.30
N ALA A 125 25.60 -15.69 -37.14
CA ALA A 125 25.41 -16.38 -35.87
C ALA A 125 24.01 -17.00 -35.78
N ILE A 126 23.95 -18.29 -35.45
CA ILE A 126 22.73 -19.08 -35.25
C ILE A 126 22.71 -19.70 -33.87
N TYR A 127 23.88 -19.98 -33.30
CA TYR A 127 24.02 -20.44 -31.93
C TYR A 127 25.03 -19.60 -31.15
N ALA A 128 24.93 -19.66 -29.82
CA ALA A 128 25.90 -19.10 -28.89
C ALA A 128 26.28 -20.12 -27.81
N ARG A 129 27.48 -19.96 -27.25
CA ARG A 129 27.97 -20.63 -26.04
C ARG A 129 28.48 -19.61 -25.05
N VAL A 130 28.34 -19.90 -23.76
CA VAL A 130 29.08 -19.16 -22.72
C VAL A 130 30.48 -19.72 -22.67
N ALA A 131 31.48 -18.83 -22.64
CA ALA A 131 32.88 -19.17 -22.43
C ALA A 131 33.38 -18.51 -21.15
N LEU A 132 34.10 -19.25 -20.31
CA LEU A 132 34.73 -18.79 -19.08
C LEU A 132 36.24 -18.81 -19.29
N SER A 133 36.94 -17.79 -18.80
CA SER A 133 38.38 -17.63 -18.98
C SER A 133 39.03 -17.05 -17.72
N ALA A 134 40.24 -17.51 -17.42
CA ALA A 134 41.10 -16.91 -16.41
C ALA A 134 42.57 -17.07 -16.82
N THR A 135 43.37 -16.03 -16.64
CA THR A 135 44.79 -16.09 -17.00
C THR A 135 45.61 -16.49 -15.78
N THR A 136 46.23 -17.67 -15.83
CA THR A 136 46.94 -18.25 -14.69
C THR A 136 48.46 -18.10 -14.81
N THR A 137 49.13 -17.85 -13.69
CA THR A 137 50.60 -17.71 -13.66
C THR A 137 51.36 -19.03 -13.55
N ALA A 138 50.67 -20.15 -13.27
CA ALA A 138 51.25 -21.48 -13.14
C ALA A 138 50.17 -22.56 -13.31
N ALA A 139 50.59 -23.83 -13.33
CA ALA A 139 49.69 -24.98 -13.19
C ALA A 139 49.03 -25.03 -11.80
N ALA A 140 47.99 -25.85 -11.67
CA ALA A 140 47.26 -26.13 -10.44
C ALA A 140 46.63 -24.89 -9.77
N ARG A 141 46.22 -23.90 -10.57
CA ARG A 141 45.43 -22.75 -10.10
C ARG A 141 43.96 -23.04 -10.31
N THR A 142 43.15 -22.77 -9.30
CA THR A 142 41.73 -23.14 -9.27
C THR A 142 40.85 -21.90 -9.36
N HIS A 143 39.80 -22.00 -10.18
CA HIS A 143 38.70 -21.04 -10.23
C HIS A 143 37.37 -21.75 -10.05
N PHE A 144 36.42 -20.99 -9.52
CA PHE A 144 35.07 -21.43 -9.23
C PHE A 144 34.09 -20.56 -10.03
N PHE A 145 33.12 -21.18 -10.69
CA PHE A 145 32.07 -20.50 -11.43
C PHE A 145 30.71 -21.17 -11.18
N GLU A 146 29.67 -20.36 -11.05
CA GLU A 146 28.28 -20.81 -10.89
C GLU A 146 27.29 -19.72 -11.33
N ASN A 147 25.99 -19.97 -11.12
CA ASN A 147 24.90 -19.01 -11.37
C ASN A 147 24.98 -18.38 -12.77
N VAL A 148 25.19 -19.24 -13.77
CA VAL A 148 25.55 -18.81 -15.12
C VAL A 148 24.30 -18.49 -15.93
N TYR A 149 24.36 -17.41 -16.69
CA TYR A 149 23.29 -16.94 -17.55
C TYR A 149 23.73 -16.82 -19.01
N LEU A 150 22.82 -17.16 -19.92
CA LEU A 150 22.83 -16.74 -21.31
C LEU A 150 21.41 -16.48 -21.76
N GLY A 151 21.13 -15.28 -22.26
CA GLY A 151 19.80 -14.94 -22.75
C GLY A 151 19.68 -13.49 -23.18
N PRO A 152 18.46 -12.98 -23.38
CA PRO A 152 18.21 -11.55 -23.59
C PRO A 152 18.75 -10.72 -22.42
N PRO A 153 19.18 -9.47 -22.62
CA PRO A 153 19.68 -8.65 -21.51
C PRO A 153 18.63 -8.46 -20.41
N GLN A 154 19.03 -8.63 -19.15
CA GLN A 154 18.18 -8.35 -17.98
C GLN A 154 18.06 -6.85 -17.78
N ARG A 155 16.84 -6.33 -17.63
CA ARG A 155 16.57 -4.89 -17.61
C ARG A 155 15.50 -4.50 -16.61
N THR A 156 15.64 -3.28 -16.09
CA THR A 156 14.62 -2.61 -15.31
C THR A 156 13.42 -2.31 -16.21
N SER A 157 12.24 -2.77 -15.80
CA SER A 157 10.99 -2.48 -16.51
C SER A 157 10.74 -0.97 -16.58
N GLY A 158 10.37 -0.45 -17.75
CA GLY A 158 10.09 0.98 -17.93
C GLY A 158 11.33 1.87 -18.10
N ASN A 159 12.54 1.31 -18.08
CA ASN A 159 13.76 2.09 -18.30
C ASN A 159 13.84 2.60 -19.75
N LEU A 160 13.99 3.92 -19.89
CA LEU A 160 14.10 4.63 -21.15
C LEU A 160 15.53 4.62 -21.71
N LEU A 161 16.53 4.31 -20.88
CA LEU A 161 17.93 4.15 -21.30
C LEU A 161 18.17 2.77 -21.87
N SER A 162 19.11 2.62 -22.80
CA SER A 162 19.50 1.33 -23.36
C SER A 162 20.12 0.40 -22.31
N PHE A 163 20.18 -0.90 -22.62
CA PHE A 163 20.87 -1.86 -21.77
C PHE A 163 22.36 -1.48 -21.56
N ASN A 164 23.03 -0.88 -22.54
CA ASN A 164 24.44 -0.52 -22.39
C ASN A 164 24.64 0.61 -21.36
N ALA A 165 23.74 1.61 -21.37
CA ALA A 165 23.71 2.65 -20.35
C ALA A 165 23.38 2.05 -18.98
N GLU A 166 22.34 1.21 -18.90
CA GLU A 166 21.85 0.59 -17.67
C GLU A 166 22.90 -0.31 -17.01
N SER A 167 23.49 -1.24 -17.75
CA SER A 167 24.46 -2.21 -17.25
C SER A 167 25.79 -1.61 -16.80
N GLY A 168 26.04 -0.31 -17.01
CA GLY A 168 27.35 0.27 -16.68
C GLY A 168 28.44 -0.12 -17.68
N GLY A 169 28.06 -0.57 -18.88
CA GLY A 169 28.97 -0.86 -19.97
C GLY A 169 29.26 -2.35 -20.15
N ASP A 170 28.29 -3.25 -20.02
CA ASP A 170 28.48 -4.67 -20.38
C ASP A 170 28.71 -4.89 -21.88
N VAL A 171 28.27 -3.94 -22.74
CA VAL A 171 28.49 -4.00 -24.19
C VAL A 171 29.80 -3.29 -24.55
N ASP A 172 29.89 -2.01 -24.19
CA ASP A 172 31.06 -1.15 -24.40
C ASP A 172 30.97 0.12 -23.54
N GLY A 173 31.85 1.11 -23.77
CA GLY A 173 31.87 2.36 -23.01
C GLY A 173 31.07 3.49 -23.65
N THR A 174 30.42 3.31 -24.81
CA THR A 174 29.91 4.43 -25.61
C THR A 174 28.65 5.06 -25.04
N ALA A 175 27.94 4.36 -24.15
CA ALA A 175 26.75 4.88 -23.48
C ALA A 175 27.08 5.96 -22.42
N TRP A 176 28.35 6.19 -22.11
CA TRP A 176 28.80 7.12 -21.09
C TRP A 176 29.91 8.04 -21.59
N VAL A 177 29.87 9.31 -21.19
CA VAL A 177 30.84 10.32 -21.61
C VAL A 177 31.31 11.17 -20.44
N ALA A 178 32.56 11.64 -20.52
CA ALA A 178 33.10 12.62 -19.59
C ALA A 178 32.32 13.93 -19.74
N ASP A 179 31.85 14.48 -18.62
CA ASP A 179 31.08 15.71 -18.61
C ASP A 179 31.92 16.88 -18.09
N ALA A 180 32.58 16.69 -16.93
CA ALA A 180 33.50 17.67 -16.38
C ALA A 180 34.63 17.00 -15.58
N ASN A 181 35.86 17.47 -15.80
CA ASN A 181 37.04 17.16 -14.98
C ASN A 181 37.26 15.65 -14.71
N CYS A 182 36.97 14.80 -15.70
CA CYS A 182 37.25 13.38 -15.61
C CYS A 182 37.65 12.76 -16.94
N THR A 183 38.22 11.57 -16.85
CA THR A 183 38.24 10.59 -17.94
C THR A 183 37.27 9.46 -17.62
N VAL A 184 36.68 8.86 -18.66
CA VAL A 184 35.72 7.77 -18.54
C VAL A 184 36.30 6.51 -19.17
N THR A 185 36.32 5.41 -18.41
CA THR A 185 36.71 4.08 -18.87
C THR A 185 35.73 3.04 -18.31
N ARG A 186 35.89 1.78 -18.72
CA ARG A 186 35.22 0.62 -18.10
C ARG A 186 36.14 -0.02 -17.05
N ASP A 187 35.56 -0.71 -16.09
CA ASP A 187 36.26 -1.46 -15.04
C ASP A 187 35.39 -2.67 -14.63
N VAL A 188 35.98 -3.70 -14.02
CA VAL A 188 35.24 -4.87 -13.51
C VAL A 188 35.66 -5.13 -12.07
N PRO A 189 35.10 -4.37 -11.12
CA PRO A 189 35.48 -4.47 -9.72
C PRO A 189 34.96 -5.78 -9.12
N VAL A 190 35.77 -6.38 -8.26
CA VAL A 190 35.31 -7.51 -7.45
C VAL A 190 34.28 -7.05 -6.42
N VAL A 191 32.99 -7.25 -6.72
CA VAL A 191 31.87 -6.87 -5.85
C VAL A 191 30.92 -8.04 -5.66
N THR A 192 30.59 -8.33 -4.40
CA THR A 192 29.59 -9.33 -4.07
C THR A 192 28.20 -8.72 -4.13
N TRP A 193 27.38 -9.26 -5.03
CA TRP A 193 25.94 -8.98 -5.11
C TRP A 193 25.13 -10.16 -4.57
N PRO A 194 23.87 -9.94 -4.13
CA PRO A 194 22.93 -11.04 -3.88
C PRO A 194 22.83 -11.95 -5.10
N VAL A 195 22.77 -13.27 -4.88
CA VAL A 195 22.78 -14.28 -5.95
C VAL A 195 21.65 -14.08 -6.97
N ASN A 196 20.52 -13.54 -6.53
CA ASN A 196 19.32 -13.28 -7.33
C ASN A 196 19.22 -11.84 -7.87
N TRP A 197 20.25 -11.00 -7.71
CA TRP A 197 20.25 -9.62 -8.20
C TRP A 197 20.81 -9.51 -9.62
N TYR A 198 20.02 -9.73 -10.68
CA TYR A 198 20.53 -9.84 -12.06
C TYR A 198 20.66 -8.52 -12.85
N LEU A 199 20.28 -7.39 -12.24
CA LEU A 199 20.28 -6.08 -12.90
C LEU A 199 21.62 -5.35 -12.76
N SER A 200 22.57 -5.90 -12.00
CA SER A 200 23.89 -5.29 -11.79
C SER A 200 24.97 -6.31 -11.42
N GLY A 201 26.19 -5.81 -11.25
CA GLY A 201 27.38 -6.50 -10.76
C GLY A 201 28.36 -6.90 -11.83
N GLY A 202 28.22 -6.33 -13.01
CA GLY A 202 29.00 -6.65 -14.17
C GLY A 202 30.22 -5.77 -14.39
N GLU A 203 30.37 -5.36 -15.65
CA GLU A 203 31.24 -4.24 -15.96
C GLU A 203 30.61 -2.92 -15.49
N VAL A 204 31.44 -1.98 -15.08
CA VAL A 204 30.99 -0.69 -14.56
C VAL A 204 31.70 0.46 -15.26
N VAL A 205 31.06 1.63 -15.23
CA VAL A 205 31.69 2.85 -15.71
C VAL A 205 32.54 3.45 -14.62
N LYS A 206 33.80 3.72 -14.96
CA LYS A 206 34.81 4.32 -14.09
C LYS A 206 35.11 5.74 -14.54
N ALA A 207 34.74 6.72 -13.71
CA ALA A 207 35.09 8.12 -13.89
C ALA A 207 36.28 8.48 -12.98
N THR A 208 37.41 8.83 -13.58
CA THR A 208 38.63 9.23 -12.84
C THR A 208 38.83 10.73 -12.90
N THR A 209 38.88 11.38 -11.75
CA THR A 209 39.07 12.84 -11.63
C THR A 209 40.42 13.27 -12.19
N THR A 210 40.44 14.24 -13.11
CA THR A 210 41.68 14.71 -13.76
C THR A 210 42.47 15.75 -12.95
N ALA A 211 41.77 16.65 -12.26
CA ALA A 211 42.35 17.70 -11.43
C ALA A 211 41.48 17.96 -10.20
N ASN A 212 41.98 18.65 -9.17
CA ASN A 212 41.16 19.00 -8.01
C ASN A 212 39.98 19.90 -8.43
N GLY A 213 38.76 19.55 -8.06
CA GLY A 213 37.55 20.31 -8.40
C GLY A 213 36.32 19.41 -8.58
N ASN A 214 35.21 19.98 -9.06
CA ASN A 214 34.00 19.21 -9.33
C ASN A 214 34.22 18.26 -10.49
N MET A 215 33.84 17.00 -10.33
CA MET A 215 33.91 15.96 -11.34
C MET A 215 32.49 15.48 -11.69
N ALA A 216 32.22 15.24 -12.97
CA ALA A 216 30.96 14.70 -13.45
C ALA A 216 31.14 13.77 -14.66
N VAL A 217 30.30 12.74 -14.70
CA VAL A 217 30.12 11.79 -15.80
C VAL A 217 28.62 11.70 -16.12
N ARG A 218 28.26 11.47 -17.38
CA ARG A 218 26.85 11.39 -17.79
C ARG A 218 26.59 10.34 -18.84
N CYS A 219 25.34 9.90 -18.91
CA CYS A 219 24.85 9.12 -20.04
C CYS A 219 25.00 9.94 -21.33
N ALA A 220 25.45 9.28 -22.40
CA ALA A 220 25.47 9.84 -23.75
C ALA A 220 24.05 9.92 -24.33
N GLU A 221 23.19 9.00 -23.91
CA GLU A 221 21.79 8.91 -24.30
C GLU A 221 20.94 9.99 -23.63
N ALA A 222 19.97 10.50 -24.39
CA ALA A 222 19.03 11.54 -23.95
C ALA A 222 17.60 11.14 -24.38
N PRO A 223 16.94 10.20 -23.68
CA PRO A 223 15.59 9.77 -24.03
C PRO A 223 14.60 10.94 -24.05
N SER A 224 13.60 10.84 -24.92
CA SER A 224 12.53 11.84 -25.03
C SER A 224 11.65 11.86 -23.78
N VAL A 225 11.19 13.04 -23.38
CA VAL A 225 10.30 13.25 -22.23
C VAL A 225 9.13 14.15 -22.60
N GLN A 226 8.13 14.17 -21.74
CA GLN A 226 6.93 14.99 -21.89
C GLN A 226 6.89 16.03 -20.77
N PRO A 227 6.78 17.34 -21.07
CA PRO A 227 6.58 18.37 -20.06
C PRO A 227 5.38 18.06 -19.15
N GLY A 228 5.53 18.30 -17.85
CA GLY A 228 4.50 18.04 -16.84
C GLY A 228 4.43 16.59 -16.36
N VAL A 229 5.17 15.66 -16.95
CA VAL A 229 5.28 14.27 -16.46
C VAL A 229 6.46 14.17 -15.49
N ASP A 230 6.26 13.45 -14.39
CA ASP A 230 7.29 13.16 -13.39
C ASP A 230 8.15 11.97 -13.81
N TYR A 231 9.47 12.11 -13.70
CA TYR A 231 10.43 11.05 -14.00
C TYR A 231 11.32 10.79 -12.79
N ARG A 232 11.70 9.52 -12.65
CA ARG A 232 12.65 9.04 -11.65
C ARG A 232 13.91 8.56 -12.37
N GLY A 233 15.04 9.05 -11.89
CA GLY A 233 16.37 8.59 -12.26
C GLY A 233 17.08 7.91 -11.10
N TYR A 234 17.87 6.87 -11.34
CA TYR A 234 18.76 6.33 -10.32
C TYR A 234 19.99 5.63 -10.90
N LEU A 235 21.02 5.53 -10.06
CA LEU A 235 22.27 4.82 -10.32
C LEU A 235 22.75 4.15 -9.01
N TYR A 236 23.46 3.04 -9.14
CA TYR A 236 24.38 2.58 -8.11
C TYR A 236 25.69 3.34 -8.27
N ILE A 237 26.18 3.94 -7.18
CA ILE A 237 27.42 4.69 -7.14
C ILE A 237 28.38 4.08 -6.11
N ASN A 238 29.63 3.90 -6.52
CA ASN A 238 30.74 3.57 -5.62
C ASN A 238 31.55 4.83 -5.37
N ALA A 239 31.29 5.46 -4.23
CA ALA A 239 31.96 6.70 -3.84
C ALA A 239 33.47 6.46 -3.61
N PRO A 240 34.35 7.41 -3.98
CA PRO A 240 35.80 7.27 -3.76
C PRO A 240 36.18 7.04 -2.29
N THR A 241 35.44 7.70 -1.38
CA THR A 241 35.54 7.54 0.08
C THR A 241 34.14 7.66 0.69
N SER A 242 33.96 7.21 1.93
CA SER A 242 32.69 7.35 2.67
C SER A 242 32.28 8.80 2.95
N THR A 243 33.20 9.75 2.79
CA THR A 243 32.97 11.20 2.98
C THR A 243 32.90 11.98 1.67
N SER A 244 33.01 11.31 0.52
CA SER A 244 32.96 11.97 -0.78
C SER A 244 31.55 12.49 -1.06
N ALA A 245 31.42 13.77 -1.39
CA ALA A 245 30.16 14.44 -1.69
C ALA A 245 29.64 14.05 -3.10
N CYS A 246 29.19 12.80 -3.23
CA CYS A 246 28.70 12.23 -4.47
C CYS A 246 27.22 12.61 -4.72
N TRP A 247 26.80 12.62 -5.97
CA TRP A 247 25.42 12.95 -6.35
C TRP A 247 25.01 12.27 -7.65
N VAL A 248 23.69 12.19 -7.86
CA VAL A 248 23.02 11.81 -9.12
C VAL A 248 22.11 12.97 -9.53
N GLU A 249 21.98 13.23 -10.84
CA GLU A 249 21.27 14.38 -11.37
C GLU A 249 20.49 14.04 -12.64
N LEU A 250 19.24 14.51 -12.73
CA LEU A 250 18.49 14.61 -13.97
C LEU A 250 18.68 16.01 -14.57
N ARG A 251 18.92 16.06 -15.87
CA ARG A 251 19.12 17.28 -16.64
C ARG A 251 18.09 17.37 -17.74
N TRP A 252 17.23 18.38 -17.68
CA TRP A 252 16.18 18.62 -18.65
C TRP A 252 16.72 19.46 -19.80
N MET A 253 16.58 18.96 -21.01
CA MET A 253 17.10 19.60 -22.22
C MET A 253 15.93 19.95 -23.14
N ASP A 254 16.06 21.04 -23.89
CA ASP A 254 15.14 21.34 -24.99
C ASP A 254 15.46 20.49 -26.23
N GLY A 255 14.64 20.62 -27.28
CA GLY A 255 14.81 19.90 -28.54
C GLY A 255 16.07 20.27 -29.34
N THR A 256 16.84 21.28 -28.91
CA THR A 256 18.15 21.64 -29.46
C THR A 256 19.31 21.04 -28.66
N GLY A 257 19.02 20.38 -27.53
CA GLY A 257 20.03 19.87 -26.60
C GLY A 257 20.57 20.93 -25.64
N THR A 258 19.87 22.05 -25.46
CA THR A 258 20.25 23.08 -24.48
C THR A 258 19.65 22.75 -23.11
N LEU A 259 20.45 22.89 -22.05
CA LEU A 259 20.01 22.66 -20.68
C LEU A 259 18.98 23.71 -20.23
N ILE A 260 17.80 23.26 -19.81
CA ILE A 260 16.73 24.08 -19.23
C ILE A 260 16.89 24.16 -17.71
N SER A 261 16.98 23.00 -17.05
CA SER A 261 17.11 22.92 -15.59
C SER A 261 17.67 21.56 -15.17
N THR A 262 18.06 21.46 -13.89
CA THR A 262 18.52 20.20 -13.29
C THR A 262 17.78 19.90 -12.00
N LYS A 263 17.72 18.62 -11.66
CA LYS A 263 17.32 18.11 -10.35
C LYS A 263 18.43 17.20 -9.85
N ARG A 264 18.97 17.46 -8.67
CA ARG A 264 20.12 16.75 -8.12
C ARG A 264 19.79 16.14 -6.76
N ALA A 265 20.16 14.88 -6.58
CA ALA A 265 20.10 14.19 -5.30
C ALA A 265 21.52 13.88 -4.81
N ALA A 266 21.89 14.45 -3.67
CA ALA A 266 23.17 14.16 -3.03
C ALA A 266 23.09 12.84 -2.26
N LEU A 267 24.14 12.03 -2.35
CA LEU A 267 24.36 10.87 -1.48
C LEU A 267 24.65 11.37 -0.07
N ALA A 268 23.82 11.00 0.91
CA ALA A 268 24.18 11.21 2.31
C ALA A 268 25.38 10.33 2.65
N SER A 269 26.39 10.90 3.32
CA SER A 269 27.64 10.21 3.62
C SER A 269 27.38 8.81 4.21
N PRO A 270 27.76 7.72 3.50
CA PRO A 270 27.53 6.38 3.98
C PRO A 270 28.45 6.01 5.14
N ALA A 271 28.09 4.98 5.91
CA ALA A 271 28.90 4.52 7.04
C ALA A 271 30.22 3.84 6.62
N ALA A 272 30.33 3.40 5.37
CA ALA A 272 31.48 2.69 4.82
C ALA A 272 31.69 3.06 3.34
N VAL A 273 32.72 2.49 2.71
CA VAL A 273 32.85 2.48 1.24
C VAL A 273 32.11 1.27 0.71
N GLY A 274 31.34 1.43 -0.36
CA GLY A 274 30.48 0.40 -0.91
C GLY A 274 29.72 0.89 -2.13
N TRP A 275 28.71 0.14 -2.54
CA TRP A 275 27.79 0.53 -3.61
C TRP A 275 26.48 1.03 -3.02
N TYR A 276 26.08 2.22 -3.43
CA TYR A 276 24.90 2.90 -2.90
C TYR A 276 23.98 3.27 -4.04
N ARG A 277 22.71 2.86 -3.96
CA ARG A 277 21.70 3.33 -4.91
C ARG A 277 21.29 4.75 -4.53
N GLN A 278 21.51 5.71 -5.42
CA GLN A 278 21.03 7.07 -5.24
C GLN A 278 19.95 7.38 -6.26
N ILE A 279 18.80 7.83 -5.76
CA ILE A 279 17.61 8.13 -6.54
C ILE A 279 17.43 9.65 -6.61
N VAL A 280 16.96 10.11 -7.76
CA VAL A 280 16.58 11.49 -8.07
C VAL A 280 15.27 11.45 -8.85
N SER A 281 14.46 12.50 -8.76
CA SER A 281 13.20 12.63 -9.50
C SER A 281 12.86 14.08 -9.76
N GLY A 282 11.90 14.30 -10.65
CA GLY A 282 11.31 15.61 -10.86
C GLY A 282 10.40 15.65 -12.07
N VAL A 283 9.49 16.63 -12.02
CA VAL A 283 8.58 16.94 -13.13
C VAL A 283 9.37 17.62 -14.25
N ALA A 284 9.25 17.08 -15.47
CA ALA A 284 9.85 17.65 -16.66
C ALA A 284 9.30 19.10 -16.87
N PRO A 285 10.15 20.13 -16.93
CA PRO A 285 9.70 21.52 -17.04
C PRO A 285 9.09 21.80 -18.43
N ALA A 286 8.39 22.93 -18.54
CA ALA A 286 7.90 23.42 -19.83
C ALA A 286 9.06 23.56 -20.83
N GLY A 287 8.87 23.03 -22.05
CA GLY A 287 9.88 23.04 -23.11
C GLY A 287 10.91 21.90 -23.05
N ALA A 288 10.88 21.05 -22.01
CA ALA A 288 11.73 19.86 -21.98
C ALA A 288 11.32 18.87 -23.06
N ASP A 289 12.29 18.42 -23.85
CA ASP A 289 12.14 17.42 -24.90
C ASP A 289 12.95 16.17 -24.60
N HIS A 290 14.11 16.33 -23.93
CA HIS A 290 14.97 15.22 -23.53
C HIS A 290 15.40 15.31 -22.06
N VAL A 291 15.82 14.18 -21.50
CA VAL A 291 16.44 14.12 -20.17
C VAL A 291 17.75 13.35 -20.21
N VAL A 292 18.74 13.80 -19.46
CA VAL A 292 20.03 13.12 -19.31
C VAL A 292 20.28 12.80 -17.85
N LEU A 293 20.74 11.59 -17.56
CA LEU A 293 21.18 11.16 -16.24
C LEU A 293 22.69 11.37 -16.08
N ALA A 294 23.09 12.00 -14.98
CA ALA A 294 24.48 12.28 -14.64
C ALA A 294 24.79 11.90 -13.19
N ALA A 295 26.07 11.69 -12.91
CA ALA A 295 26.59 11.50 -11.56
C ALA A 295 27.93 12.23 -11.40
N GLY A 296 28.31 12.54 -10.17
CA GLY A 296 29.57 13.23 -9.92
C GLY A 296 29.96 13.33 -8.48
N VAL A 297 31.09 14.01 -8.25
CA VAL A 297 31.69 14.27 -6.95
C VAL A 297 31.98 15.77 -6.84
N THR A 298 31.42 16.41 -5.82
CA THR A 298 31.72 17.81 -5.49
C THR A 298 33.08 17.87 -4.80
N SER A 299 33.95 18.80 -5.23
CA SER A 299 35.30 18.98 -4.66
C SER A 299 36.15 17.71 -4.68
N ALA A 300 36.12 16.97 -5.79
CA ALA A 300 36.94 15.78 -5.97
C ALA A 300 38.42 16.11 -5.97
N THR A 301 39.23 15.21 -5.42
CA THR A 301 40.70 15.25 -5.52
C THR A 301 41.14 14.55 -6.79
N ALA A 302 42.20 15.03 -7.43
CA ALA A 302 42.81 14.39 -8.60
C ALA A 302 43.06 12.89 -8.34
N ALA A 303 42.81 12.06 -9.35
CA ALA A 303 42.87 10.61 -9.30
C ALA A 303 41.82 9.89 -8.42
N GLN A 304 40.89 10.60 -7.77
CA GLN A 304 39.72 9.94 -7.18
C GLN A 304 38.86 9.27 -8.26
N VAL A 305 38.28 8.13 -7.91
CA VAL A 305 37.48 7.31 -8.82
C VAL A 305 36.06 7.21 -8.30
N LEU A 306 35.09 7.62 -9.11
CA LEU A 306 33.68 7.29 -8.95
C LEU A 306 33.35 6.16 -9.92
N ARG A 307 32.70 5.10 -9.44
CA ARG A 307 32.13 4.08 -10.34
C ARG A 307 30.62 4.16 -10.34
N VAL A 308 30.01 3.89 -11.49
CA VAL A 308 28.57 3.96 -11.68
C VAL A 308 28.06 2.77 -12.50
N GLU A 309 26.86 2.30 -12.16
CA GLU A 309 26.14 1.21 -12.82
C GLU A 309 24.62 1.35 -12.54
N GLY A 310 23.77 0.61 -13.25
CA GLY A 310 22.34 0.51 -12.97
C GLY A 310 21.55 1.74 -13.43
N ALA A 311 22.02 2.40 -14.50
CA ALA A 311 21.44 3.65 -14.98
C ALA A 311 19.99 3.45 -15.40
N THR A 312 19.10 4.12 -14.68
CA THR A 312 17.67 4.08 -14.99
C THR A 312 17.11 5.47 -15.10
N ILE A 313 16.33 5.71 -16.15
CA ILE A 313 15.38 6.81 -16.26
C ILE A 313 14.03 6.18 -16.60
N GLN A 314 13.01 6.44 -15.79
CA GLN A 314 11.65 5.97 -16.06
C GLN A 314 10.64 7.03 -15.64
N GLN A 315 9.42 6.94 -16.16
CA GLN A 315 8.32 7.75 -15.63
C GLN A 315 8.05 7.31 -14.18
N ALA A 316 7.88 8.25 -13.25
CA ALA A 316 7.65 7.90 -11.86
C ALA A 316 6.37 7.05 -11.68
N ALA A 317 5.38 7.25 -12.55
CA ALA A 317 4.15 6.48 -12.58
C ALA A 317 4.31 4.97 -12.90
N THR A 318 5.46 4.52 -13.45
CA THR A 318 5.71 3.08 -13.67
C THR A 318 6.19 2.35 -12.42
N ALA A 319 6.66 3.09 -11.42
CA ALA A 319 7.00 2.58 -10.10
C ALA A 319 6.60 3.61 -9.03
N PRO A 320 5.30 3.90 -8.89
CA PRO A 320 4.83 4.97 -8.03
C PRO A 320 4.82 4.52 -6.57
N VAL A 321 4.96 5.48 -5.66
CA VAL A 321 4.72 5.27 -4.22
C VAL A 321 3.29 4.77 -3.96
N ALA A 322 2.33 5.33 -4.68
CA ALA A 322 0.95 4.87 -4.71
C ALA A 322 0.38 5.06 -6.13
N ILE A 323 -0.30 4.04 -6.64
CA ILE A 323 -0.91 4.10 -7.98
C ILE A 323 -1.94 5.24 -8.01
N GLY A 324 -1.87 6.09 -9.04
CA GLY A 324 -2.79 7.21 -9.23
C GLY A 324 -2.53 8.43 -8.33
N THR A 325 -1.39 8.49 -7.63
CA THR A 325 -1.04 9.67 -6.83
C THR A 325 -0.82 10.90 -7.73
N VAL A 326 -1.32 12.04 -7.29
CA VAL A 326 -1.03 13.34 -7.92
C VAL A 326 0.22 14.01 -7.36
N MET A 327 0.83 13.43 -6.33
CA MET A 327 2.07 13.92 -5.73
C MET A 327 3.29 13.48 -6.56
N PRO A 328 4.22 14.39 -6.90
CA PRO A 328 5.51 14.02 -7.46
C PRO A 328 6.29 13.10 -6.52
N TYR A 329 7.12 12.22 -7.09
CA TYR A 329 7.94 11.26 -6.36
C TYR A 329 8.85 11.95 -5.33
N GLU A 330 9.39 13.14 -5.67
CA GLU A 330 10.25 13.90 -4.76
C GLU A 330 9.57 14.36 -3.46
N ASP A 331 8.25 14.57 -3.50
CA ASP A 331 7.44 14.98 -2.37
C ASP A 331 6.86 13.78 -1.60
N ALA A 332 6.92 12.58 -2.20
CA ALA A 332 6.33 11.36 -1.68
C ALA A 332 7.33 10.44 -0.98
N SER A 333 8.53 10.25 -1.56
CA SER A 333 9.52 9.25 -1.10
C SER A 333 10.75 9.83 -0.39
N PHE A 334 10.94 11.15 -0.44
CA PHE A 334 12.04 11.85 0.25
C PHE A 334 13.48 11.42 -0.15
N GLU A 335 13.64 10.73 -1.27
CA GLU A 335 14.91 10.19 -1.74
C GLU A 335 16.00 11.25 -1.99
N GLN A 336 15.58 12.48 -2.33
CA GLN A 336 16.48 13.59 -2.68
C GLN A 336 16.42 14.78 -1.74
N GLY A 337 15.54 14.77 -0.74
CA GLY A 337 15.32 15.86 0.21
C GLY A 337 13.97 15.74 0.88
N VAL A 338 13.46 16.84 1.42
CA VAL A 338 12.09 16.92 1.97
C VAL A 338 11.06 17.43 0.95
N GLY A 339 11.42 17.49 -0.33
CA GLY A 339 10.55 18.02 -1.39
C GLY A 339 10.06 19.44 -1.11
N GLN A 340 8.77 19.68 -1.34
CA GLN A 340 8.06 20.92 -1.03
C GLN A 340 7.53 21.00 0.41
N TRP A 341 7.89 20.04 1.29
CA TRP A 341 7.36 20.01 2.65
C TRP A 341 7.89 21.16 3.50
N THR A 342 6.99 21.71 4.31
CA THR A 342 7.27 22.79 5.26
C THR A 342 6.60 22.52 6.60
N VAL A 343 7.10 23.16 7.67
CA VAL A 343 6.44 23.17 8.97
C VAL A 343 5.46 24.34 8.98
N ALA A 344 4.18 24.04 8.79
CA ALA A 344 3.12 25.05 8.72
C ALA A 344 2.85 25.69 10.10
N SER A 345 2.97 24.91 11.18
CA SER A 345 2.93 25.41 12.56
C SER A 345 3.61 24.43 13.54
N GLY A 346 3.90 24.90 14.76
CA GLY A 346 4.58 24.12 15.78
C GLY A 346 6.10 24.31 15.80
N VAL A 347 6.81 23.38 16.45
CA VAL A 347 8.26 23.50 16.74
C VAL A 347 9.09 22.36 16.15
N ALA A 348 8.46 21.48 15.36
CA ALA A 348 9.17 20.41 14.68
C ALA A 348 10.19 20.97 13.68
N THR A 349 11.25 20.21 13.44
CA THR A 349 12.16 20.37 12.31
C THR A 349 12.04 19.15 11.41
N ILE A 350 12.23 19.36 10.12
CA ILE A 350 12.20 18.29 9.11
C ILE A 350 13.52 18.25 8.35
N ALA A 351 14.00 17.04 8.08
CA ALA A 351 15.19 16.80 7.27
C ALA A 351 15.05 15.45 6.55
N ARG A 352 15.87 15.20 5.54
CA ARG A 352 16.01 13.84 5.01
C ARG A 352 16.85 12.99 5.98
N SER A 353 16.51 11.72 6.12
CA SER A 353 17.29 10.76 6.90
C SER A 353 18.75 10.65 6.45
N THR A 354 19.62 10.34 7.40
CA THR A 354 21.07 10.18 7.22
C THR A 354 21.61 9.24 8.31
N PRO A 355 22.61 8.39 8.04
CA PRO A 355 23.29 8.15 6.76
C PRO A 355 22.39 7.43 5.72
N TRP A 356 22.93 7.14 4.52
CA TRP A 356 22.23 6.33 3.51
C TRP A 356 21.71 5.01 4.10
N GLY A 357 20.45 4.68 3.83
CA GLY A 357 19.82 3.45 4.32
C GLY A 357 19.48 3.45 5.81
N ALA A 358 19.57 4.59 6.50
CA ALA A 358 19.24 4.67 7.93
C ALA A 358 17.75 4.47 8.22
N SER A 359 16.88 4.93 7.32
CA SER A 359 15.44 4.77 7.41
C SER A 359 14.83 4.96 6.03
N GLY A 360 13.88 4.11 5.65
CA GLY A 360 13.10 4.20 4.41
C GLY A 360 12.05 3.10 4.38
N TYR A 361 10.87 3.42 3.87
CA TYR A 361 9.81 2.48 3.52
C TYR A 361 9.80 2.25 2.00
N ASP A 362 9.76 3.33 1.22
CA ASP A 362 10.05 3.30 -0.21
C ASP A 362 11.51 3.75 -0.43
N GLY A 363 12.29 3.01 -1.20
CA GLY A 363 13.67 3.38 -1.46
C GLY A 363 14.62 3.16 -0.26
N VAL A 364 15.40 4.19 0.08
CA VAL A 364 16.53 4.14 1.03
C VAL A 364 16.58 5.33 2.00
N TYR A 365 15.72 6.34 1.79
CA TYR A 365 15.58 7.49 2.69
C TYR A 365 14.12 7.70 3.08
N ALA A 366 13.91 8.35 4.23
CA ALA A 366 12.65 8.91 4.68
C ALA A 366 12.82 10.37 5.12
N MET A 367 11.73 11.11 5.30
CA MET A 367 11.73 12.40 6.01
C MET A 367 11.78 12.16 7.52
N VAL A 368 12.75 12.76 8.20
CA VAL A 368 12.92 12.75 9.65
C VAL A 368 12.28 14.00 10.24
N VAL A 369 11.37 13.81 11.19
CA VAL A 369 10.69 14.83 11.97
C VAL A 369 11.24 14.79 13.39
N THR A 370 11.83 15.89 13.85
CA THR A 370 12.31 16.01 15.24
C THR A 370 11.55 17.12 15.95
N SER A 371 11.05 16.88 17.16
CA SER A 371 10.42 17.92 17.96
C SER A 371 11.29 18.34 19.14
N SER A 372 11.36 19.64 19.43
CA SER A 372 12.06 20.16 20.61
C SER A 372 11.23 20.09 21.90
N THR A 373 9.91 19.87 21.81
CA THR A 373 9.00 19.76 22.95
C THR A 373 7.92 18.69 22.71
N ALA A 374 7.22 18.26 23.76
CA ALA A 374 6.06 17.38 23.66
C ALA A 374 4.82 18.18 23.20
N THR A 375 4.73 18.44 21.90
CA THR A 375 3.63 19.21 21.29
C THR A 375 3.31 18.70 19.89
N THR A 376 2.13 19.05 19.40
CA THR A 376 1.75 18.89 17.99
C THR A 376 2.43 19.95 17.12
N SER A 377 2.91 19.52 15.95
CA SER A 377 3.29 20.39 14.84
C SER A 377 2.53 19.96 13.59
N VAL A 378 2.34 20.88 12.64
CA VAL A 378 1.65 20.60 11.37
C VAL A 378 2.65 20.69 10.24
N LEU A 379 2.83 19.59 9.52
CA LEU A 379 3.64 19.54 8.30
C LEU A 379 2.73 19.71 7.09
N ALA A 380 3.17 20.42 6.05
CA ALA A 380 2.38 20.66 4.87
C ALA A 380 3.20 20.42 3.60
N SER A 381 2.64 19.64 2.68
CA SER A 381 3.20 19.41 1.34
C SER A 381 3.01 20.62 0.40
N GLY A 382 3.46 20.45 -0.85
CA GLY A 382 3.03 21.29 -1.97
C GLY A 382 1.53 21.18 -2.27
N LYS A 383 1.03 21.98 -3.21
CA LYS A 383 -0.36 21.92 -3.70
C LYS A 383 -0.43 21.15 -5.01
N TYR A 384 -1.37 20.22 -5.11
CA TYR A 384 -1.55 19.33 -6.26
C TYR A 384 -2.98 19.40 -6.78
N PRO A 385 -3.19 19.21 -8.09
CA PRO A 385 -4.52 19.30 -8.69
C PRO A 385 -5.45 18.20 -8.16
N VAL A 386 -6.72 18.57 -7.91
CA VAL A 386 -7.77 17.63 -7.48
C VAL A 386 -9.06 17.89 -8.25
N THR A 387 -9.94 16.89 -8.24
CA THR A 387 -11.28 16.98 -8.82
C THR A 387 -12.29 17.20 -7.69
N PRO A 388 -13.19 18.20 -7.78
CA PRO A 388 -14.20 18.46 -6.75
C PRO A 388 -15.30 17.38 -6.75
N GLY A 389 -15.92 17.13 -5.59
CA GLY A 389 -17.08 16.24 -5.45
C GLY A 389 -16.78 14.74 -5.52
N VAL A 390 -15.51 14.35 -5.64
CA VAL A 390 -15.07 12.95 -5.57
C VAL A 390 -14.19 12.73 -4.34
N ASN A 391 -14.06 11.47 -3.92
CA ASN A 391 -13.29 11.10 -2.75
C ASN A 391 -11.79 11.01 -3.06
N TRP A 392 -10.98 11.51 -2.13
CA TRP A 392 -9.52 11.52 -2.17
C TRP A 392 -8.96 10.95 -0.88
N ARG A 393 -7.90 10.16 -1.00
CA ARG A 393 -7.12 9.63 0.13
C ARG A 393 -5.82 10.40 0.27
N ALA A 394 -5.61 10.98 1.45
CA ALA A 394 -4.26 11.31 1.92
C ALA A 394 -3.74 10.12 2.73
N GLN A 395 -2.61 9.53 2.33
CA GLN A 395 -2.01 8.39 3.01
C GLN A 395 -0.55 8.66 3.30
N ILE A 396 -0.06 8.15 4.43
CA ILE A 396 1.34 8.24 4.86
C ILE A 396 1.82 6.93 5.47
N GLN A 397 3.09 6.59 5.24
CA GLN A 397 3.81 5.61 6.06
C GLN A 397 4.63 6.37 7.09
N PHE A 398 4.65 5.88 8.33
CA PHE A 398 5.43 6.49 9.38
C PHE A 398 6.02 5.47 10.34
N SER A 399 7.13 5.82 10.96
CA SER A 399 7.81 5.01 11.97
C SER A 399 8.23 5.91 13.12
N ALA A 400 7.88 5.51 14.35
CA ALA A 400 8.41 6.18 15.53
C ALA A 400 9.80 5.61 15.84
N ALA A 401 10.83 6.46 15.78
CA ALA A 401 12.18 6.08 16.18
C ALA A 401 12.28 5.90 17.71
N SER A 402 11.49 6.69 18.45
CA SER A 402 11.38 6.63 19.90
C SER A 402 10.01 7.15 20.36
N GLY A 403 9.53 6.60 21.49
CA GLY A 403 8.24 6.94 22.07
C GLY A 403 7.05 6.47 21.22
N THR A 404 5.87 6.98 21.57
CA THR A 404 4.62 6.74 20.85
C THR A 404 4.20 8.06 20.23
N TRP A 405 4.12 8.11 18.90
CA TRP A 405 3.69 9.30 18.17
C TRP A 405 2.23 9.16 17.75
N ALA A 406 1.52 10.29 17.72
CA ALA A 406 0.27 10.40 16.97
C ALA A 406 0.56 11.17 15.67
N VAL A 407 0.18 10.58 14.53
CA VAL A 407 0.45 11.10 13.19
C VAL A 407 -0.85 11.05 12.41
N ALA A 408 -1.47 12.19 12.13
CA ALA A 408 -2.77 12.24 11.47
C ALA A 408 -2.69 12.98 10.12
N PRO A 409 -2.77 12.28 8.97
CA PRO A 409 -2.81 12.93 7.67
C PRO A 409 -4.16 13.62 7.46
N GLN A 410 -4.16 14.78 6.80
CA GLN A 410 -5.31 15.61 6.51
C GLN A 410 -5.21 16.15 5.08
N ILE A 411 -6.35 16.60 4.53
CA ILE A 411 -6.36 17.24 3.21
C ILE A 411 -6.81 18.69 3.38
N HIS A 412 -5.97 19.62 2.95
CA HIS A 412 -6.29 21.04 2.93
C HIS A 412 -6.59 21.49 1.51
N TRP A 413 -7.79 22.04 1.32
CA TRP A 413 -8.38 22.32 0.01
C TRP A 413 -8.19 23.77 -0.40
N TYR A 414 -8.04 24.00 -1.70
CA TYR A 414 -7.98 25.33 -2.28
C TYR A 414 -8.84 25.42 -3.54
N ASP A 415 -9.43 26.59 -3.76
CA ASP A 415 -10.13 26.90 -5.00
C ASP A 415 -9.16 27.21 -6.17
N ALA A 416 -9.70 27.49 -7.35
CA ALA A 416 -8.91 27.80 -8.54
C ALA A 416 -8.12 29.13 -8.44
N SER A 417 -8.48 30.02 -7.51
CA SER A 417 -7.73 31.25 -7.21
C SER A 417 -6.60 31.04 -6.20
N GLY A 418 -6.53 29.85 -5.59
CA GLY A 418 -5.57 29.50 -4.54
C GLY A 418 -6.04 29.85 -3.13
N THR A 419 -7.29 30.26 -2.96
CA THR A 419 -7.91 30.58 -1.67
C THR A 419 -8.21 29.31 -0.89
N SER A 420 -7.94 29.30 0.42
CA SER A 420 -8.21 28.14 1.27
C SER A 420 -9.71 27.92 1.42
N LEU A 421 -10.14 26.66 1.24
CA LEU A 421 -11.48 26.18 1.54
C LEU A 421 -11.53 25.44 2.90
N GLY A 422 -10.40 25.41 3.62
CA GLY A 422 -10.23 24.72 4.90
C GLY A 422 -9.55 23.35 4.79
N ALA A 423 -9.15 22.83 5.96
CA ALA A 423 -8.68 21.46 6.13
C ALA A 423 -9.84 20.55 6.48
N SER A 424 -9.77 19.32 5.97
CA SER A 424 -10.70 18.25 6.31
C SER A 424 -9.91 17.08 6.88
N SER A 425 -10.47 16.45 7.91
CA SER A 425 -9.93 15.27 8.55
C SER A 425 -11.08 14.40 9.07
N LEU A 426 -10.84 13.10 9.17
CA LEU A 426 -11.64 12.21 10.00
C LEU A 426 -10.95 12.08 11.38
N PRO A 427 -11.67 11.63 12.43
CA PRO A 427 -11.07 11.39 13.74
C PRO A 427 -9.83 10.49 13.62
N ALA A 428 -8.69 10.97 14.12
CA ALA A 428 -7.44 10.21 14.12
C ALA A 428 -7.51 9.10 15.17
N ASP A 429 -7.05 7.90 14.82
CA ASP A 429 -7.03 6.74 15.74
C ASP A 429 -5.61 6.23 16.02
N SER A 430 -4.56 6.87 15.49
CA SER A 430 -3.21 6.32 15.51
C SER A 430 -2.38 6.80 16.71
N LEU A 431 -2.17 5.91 17.69
CA LEU A 431 -0.98 5.90 18.55
C LEU A 431 -0.08 4.77 18.08
N ALA A 432 1.01 5.10 17.38
CA ALA A 432 1.93 4.09 16.90
C ALA A 432 3.11 3.90 17.87
N PRO A 433 3.34 2.69 18.40
CA PRO A 433 4.54 2.40 19.17
C PRO A 433 5.78 2.35 18.27
N ALA A 434 6.95 2.59 18.87
CA ALA A 434 8.23 2.49 18.19
C ALA A 434 8.55 1.06 17.70
N GLY A 435 9.37 0.97 16.64
CA GLY A 435 9.96 -0.28 16.17
C GLY A 435 9.33 -0.89 14.91
N GLY A 436 8.38 -0.21 14.26
CA GLY A 436 7.77 -0.65 13.01
C GLY A 436 7.29 0.51 12.14
N TRP A 437 7.03 0.21 10.86
CA TRP A 437 6.34 1.12 9.94
C TRP A 437 4.83 0.91 10.04
N TRP A 438 4.12 2.01 10.20
CA TRP A 438 2.68 2.10 10.31
C TRP A 438 2.14 2.90 9.15
N ARG A 439 0.88 2.63 8.80
CA ARG A 439 0.16 3.34 7.75
C ARG A 439 -0.99 4.09 8.40
N ASP A 440 -1.15 5.35 8.02
CA ASP A 440 -2.34 6.12 8.34
C ASP A 440 -2.89 6.78 7.07
N TRP A 441 -4.21 6.95 6.99
CA TRP A 441 -4.86 7.59 5.88
C TRP A 441 -6.20 8.22 6.26
N ASN A 442 -6.63 9.18 5.46
CA ASN A 442 -7.95 9.79 5.54
C ASN A 442 -8.59 9.88 4.16
N ASP A 443 -9.82 9.37 4.05
CA ASP A 443 -10.66 9.41 2.86
C ASP A 443 -11.70 10.53 2.96
N ILE A 444 -11.60 11.51 2.08
CA ILE A 444 -12.38 12.75 2.17
C ILE A 444 -12.88 13.16 0.79
N ILE A 445 -14.16 13.52 0.73
CA ILE A 445 -14.76 14.12 -0.46
C ILE A 445 -14.26 15.55 -0.63
N ALA A 446 -13.67 15.84 -1.79
CA ALA A 446 -13.24 17.20 -2.13
C ALA A 446 -14.44 18.17 -2.13
N PRO A 447 -14.37 19.30 -1.41
CA PRO A 447 -15.43 20.30 -1.40
C PRO A 447 -15.82 20.78 -2.80
N ALA A 448 -17.04 21.30 -2.93
CA ALA A 448 -17.42 22.03 -4.13
C ALA A 448 -16.41 23.18 -4.37
N SER A 449 -16.02 23.40 -5.63
CA SER A 449 -15.00 24.38 -6.08
C SER A 449 -13.53 24.06 -5.75
N ALA A 450 -13.23 22.94 -5.09
CA ALA A 450 -11.83 22.50 -4.91
C ALA A 450 -11.16 22.27 -6.28
N ALA A 451 -10.00 22.89 -6.48
CA ALA A 451 -9.18 22.76 -7.69
C ALA A 451 -7.77 22.24 -7.39
N SER A 452 -7.27 22.49 -6.18
CA SER A 452 -6.04 21.88 -5.68
C SER A 452 -6.14 21.54 -4.20
N ALA A 453 -5.27 20.65 -3.74
CA ALA A 453 -5.16 20.30 -2.34
C ALA A 453 -3.70 20.07 -1.95
N ARG A 454 -3.40 20.20 -0.66
CA ARG A 454 -2.14 19.73 -0.08
C ARG A 454 -2.43 18.71 1.01
N VAL A 455 -1.49 17.80 1.23
CA VAL A 455 -1.49 16.92 2.39
C VAL A 455 -0.93 17.72 3.57
N GLU A 456 -1.70 17.79 4.65
CA GLU A 456 -1.23 18.24 5.95
C GLU A 456 -1.06 17.04 6.87
N VAL A 457 -0.11 17.07 7.79
CA VAL A 457 0.09 15.99 8.75
C VAL A 457 0.29 16.59 10.12
N ASP A 458 -0.64 16.31 11.02
CA ASP A 458 -0.48 16.63 12.44
C ASP A 458 0.42 15.58 13.06
N VAL A 459 1.60 16.00 13.54
CA VAL A 459 2.59 15.13 14.19
C VAL A 459 2.76 15.54 15.64
N THR A 460 2.32 14.68 16.57
CA THR A 460 2.35 14.95 18.01
C THR A 460 3.49 14.18 18.66
N ALA A 461 4.50 14.92 19.11
CA ALA A 461 5.67 14.37 19.75
C ALA A 461 5.38 14.00 21.22
N PRO A 462 5.78 12.83 21.70
CA PRO A 462 5.57 12.41 23.09
C PRO A 462 6.51 13.11 24.09
N SER A 463 7.67 13.58 23.63
CA SER A 463 8.70 14.19 24.45
C SER A 463 9.60 15.13 23.64
N ALA A 464 10.34 15.99 24.33
CA ALA A 464 11.44 16.75 23.72
C ALA A 464 12.49 15.80 23.13
N GLY A 465 12.98 16.10 21.93
CA GLY A 465 13.96 15.30 21.20
C GLY A 465 13.43 14.00 20.59
N ALA A 466 12.11 13.75 20.66
CA ALA A 466 11.52 12.60 19.99
C ALA A 466 11.71 12.72 18.48
N VAL A 467 11.82 11.56 17.82
CA VAL A 467 11.99 11.47 16.36
C VAL A 467 10.95 10.53 15.76
N CYS A 468 10.33 10.98 14.67
CA CYS A 468 9.46 10.20 13.80
C CYS A 468 10.00 10.25 12.37
N GLN A 469 9.84 9.18 11.61
CA GLN A 469 10.12 9.14 10.18
C GLN A 469 8.82 9.05 9.40
N LEU A 470 8.71 9.83 8.33
CA LEU A 470 7.60 9.84 7.40
C LEU A 470 8.11 9.45 6.01
N ASP A 471 7.35 8.62 5.32
CA ASP A 471 7.69 8.15 3.96
C ASP A 471 6.44 7.76 3.18
N ALA A 472 6.60 7.53 1.89
CA ALA A 472 5.58 7.04 0.97
C ALA A 472 4.24 7.80 1.07
N VAL A 473 4.31 9.14 1.11
CA VAL A 473 3.12 9.99 1.18
C VAL A 473 2.41 10.02 -0.17
N SER A 474 1.09 9.98 -0.16
CA SER A 474 0.32 10.07 -1.40
C SER A 474 -1.00 10.81 -1.23
N LEU A 475 -1.45 11.40 -2.33
CA LEU A 475 -2.77 11.99 -2.49
C LEU A 475 -3.40 11.34 -3.73
N THR A 476 -4.38 10.47 -3.53
CA THR A 476 -4.95 9.62 -4.59
C THR A 476 -6.46 9.78 -4.67
N GLN A 477 -7.02 9.77 -5.87
CA GLN A 477 -8.48 9.68 -6.03
C GLN A 477 -8.89 8.21 -5.86
N THR A 478 -9.74 7.92 -4.87
CA THR A 478 -10.18 6.55 -4.58
C THR A 478 -11.60 6.53 -4.01
N ALA A 479 -12.27 5.39 -4.07
CA ALA A 479 -13.49 5.18 -3.28
C ALA A 479 -13.13 5.10 -1.78
N PRO A 480 -14.00 5.58 -0.88
CA PRO A 480 -13.71 5.51 0.55
C PRO A 480 -13.61 4.05 1.02
N ALA A 481 -12.57 3.74 1.80
CA ALA A 481 -12.40 2.47 2.48
C ALA A 481 -13.59 2.20 3.40
N PHE A 482 -14.02 3.22 4.15
CA PHE A 482 -15.20 3.13 5.00
C PHE A 482 -16.16 4.29 4.78
N SER A 483 -17.40 3.98 4.42
CA SER A 483 -18.46 4.96 4.24
C SER A 483 -19.73 4.59 5.01
N ALA A 484 -20.33 5.57 5.66
CA ALA A 484 -21.67 5.48 6.25
C ALA A 484 -22.62 6.40 5.47
N THR A 485 -23.81 5.91 5.13
CA THR A 485 -24.86 6.68 4.46
C THR A 485 -26.17 6.54 5.21
N ALA A 486 -26.71 7.65 5.70
CA ALA A 486 -28.01 7.68 6.36
C ALA A 486 -29.15 7.76 5.34
N ASP A 487 -30.16 6.92 5.52
CA ASP A 487 -31.43 6.97 4.80
C ASP A 487 -32.57 7.15 5.83
N SER A 488 -32.97 8.41 6.03
CA SER A 488 -34.03 8.78 6.95
C SER A 488 -35.40 8.20 6.57
N SER A 489 -35.63 7.87 5.30
CA SER A 489 -36.92 7.33 4.83
C SER A 489 -37.16 5.88 5.26
N ARG A 490 -36.08 5.14 5.51
CA ARG A 490 -36.08 3.78 6.07
C ARG A 490 -35.52 3.71 7.50
N ALA A 491 -35.10 4.86 8.03
CA ALA A 491 -34.33 5.01 9.28
C ALA A 491 -33.19 4.00 9.42
N VAL A 492 -32.35 3.90 8.39
CA VAL A 492 -31.23 2.96 8.35
C VAL A 492 -29.94 3.70 8.01
N VAL A 493 -28.82 3.26 8.57
CA VAL A 493 -27.50 3.66 8.08
C VAL A 493 -26.86 2.49 7.35
N THR A 494 -26.54 2.69 6.08
CA THR A 494 -25.78 1.71 5.28
C THR A 494 -24.29 1.97 5.45
N LEU A 495 -23.58 0.94 5.90
CA LEU A 495 -22.14 0.87 6.05
C LEU A 495 -21.57 0.11 4.85
N VAL A 496 -20.59 0.71 4.18
CA VAL A 496 -19.78 -0.01 3.18
C VAL A 496 -18.33 0.06 3.60
N MET A 497 -17.78 -1.10 3.92
CA MET A 497 -16.40 -1.32 4.32
C MET A 497 -15.68 -2.02 3.17
N ARG A 498 -14.53 -1.50 2.76
CA ARG A 498 -13.67 -1.98 1.67
C ARG A 498 -12.26 -2.19 2.20
N GLU A 499 -11.41 -2.81 1.39
CA GLU A 499 -10.00 -3.05 1.72
C GLU A 499 -9.82 -3.88 3.01
N LEU A 500 -10.82 -4.66 3.41
CA LEU A 500 -10.75 -5.50 4.61
C LEU A 500 -9.71 -6.63 4.43
N THR A 501 -8.94 -6.91 5.49
CA THR A 501 -8.02 -8.04 5.50
C THR A 501 -8.80 -9.36 5.60
N VAL A 502 -8.86 -10.11 4.50
CA VAL A 502 -9.54 -11.42 4.47
C VAL A 502 -8.87 -12.37 5.47
N GLY A 503 -9.68 -12.98 6.34
CA GLY A 503 -9.23 -13.87 7.41
C GLY A 503 -8.99 -13.18 8.75
N ALA A 504 -8.93 -11.85 8.81
CA ALA A 504 -8.91 -11.11 10.07
C ALA A 504 -10.30 -11.13 10.75
N THR A 505 -10.33 -11.03 12.07
CA THR A 505 -11.58 -10.79 12.81
C THR A 505 -11.89 -9.30 12.85
N LEU A 506 -13.16 -8.95 12.69
CA LEU A 506 -13.68 -7.59 12.59
C LEU A 506 -14.69 -7.33 13.72
N THR A 507 -14.58 -6.17 14.37
CA THR A 507 -15.64 -5.62 15.22
C THR A 507 -16.09 -4.28 14.65
N VAL A 508 -17.40 -4.06 14.57
CA VAL A 508 -17.99 -2.80 14.07
C VAL A 508 -18.75 -2.13 15.20
N TYR A 509 -18.37 -0.89 15.51
CA TYR A 509 -18.99 -0.07 16.54
C TYR A 509 -19.77 1.07 15.91
N ARG A 510 -20.99 1.29 16.41
CA ARG A 510 -21.72 2.54 16.34
C ARG A 510 -21.28 3.43 17.49
N VAL A 511 -20.86 4.66 17.19
CA VAL A 511 -20.36 5.60 18.19
C VAL A 511 -21.25 6.84 18.26
N VAL A 512 -21.68 7.16 19.49
CA VAL A 512 -22.54 8.31 19.81
C VAL A 512 -21.93 9.05 20.99
N GLY A 513 -21.39 10.24 20.73
CA GLY A 513 -20.59 10.95 21.73
C GLY A 513 -19.42 10.08 22.21
N SER A 514 -19.40 9.74 23.50
CA SER A 514 -18.41 8.83 24.12
C SER A 514 -18.89 7.39 24.28
N THR A 515 -20.11 7.07 23.86
CA THR A 515 -20.70 5.73 23.98
C THR A 515 -20.49 4.92 22.70
N GLN A 516 -20.25 3.63 22.86
CA GLN A 516 -20.04 2.69 21.76
C GLN A 516 -20.97 1.50 21.93
N ALA A 517 -21.62 1.09 20.84
CA ALA A 517 -22.44 -0.11 20.76
C ALA A 517 -22.01 -0.93 19.55
N VAL A 518 -22.03 -2.26 19.65
CA VAL A 518 -21.68 -3.12 18.51
C VAL A 518 -22.85 -3.12 17.51
N VAL A 519 -22.53 -2.99 16.22
CA VAL A 519 -23.51 -3.04 15.13
C VAL A 519 -23.98 -4.47 14.91
N ARG A 520 -25.28 -4.67 14.72
CA ARG A 520 -25.86 -5.96 14.35
C ARG A 520 -25.62 -6.27 12.87
N GLY A 521 -25.14 -7.47 12.59
CA GLY A 521 -24.95 -8.02 11.25
C GLY A 521 -25.80 -9.27 11.00
N PRO A 522 -25.61 -9.95 9.86
CA PRO A 522 -26.48 -11.05 9.42
C PRO A 522 -26.53 -12.25 10.36
N SER A 523 -25.45 -12.55 11.09
CA SER A 523 -25.34 -13.69 12.00
C SER A 523 -25.35 -13.32 13.48
N GLY A 524 -25.56 -12.04 13.82
CA GLY A 524 -25.51 -11.54 15.19
C GLY A 524 -24.76 -10.22 15.29
N ALA A 525 -24.32 -9.86 16.50
CA ALA A 525 -23.46 -8.70 16.70
C ALA A 525 -22.14 -8.87 15.90
N LEU A 526 -21.71 -7.82 15.20
CA LEU A 526 -20.44 -7.78 14.49
C LEU A 526 -19.30 -7.56 15.48
N GLN A 527 -19.00 -8.59 16.28
CA GLN A 527 -17.94 -8.60 17.27
C GLN A 527 -17.04 -9.82 17.03
N GLY A 528 -15.80 -9.57 16.61
CA GLY A 528 -14.83 -10.63 16.31
C GLY A 528 -15.24 -11.52 15.12
N VAL A 529 -16.03 -11.01 14.18
CA VAL A 529 -16.51 -11.77 13.01
C VAL A 529 -15.40 -11.86 11.97
N VAL A 530 -15.12 -13.05 11.44
CA VAL A 530 -14.09 -13.21 10.41
C VAL A 530 -14.52 -12.54 9.09
N ALA A 531 -13.70 -11.64 8.57
CA ALA A 531 -13.88 -11.05 7.26
C ALA A 531 -13.59 -12.10 6.17
N THR A 532 -14.63 -12.54 5.45
CA THR A 532 -14.53 -13.52 4.35
C THR A 532 -14.32 -12.88 2.98
N SER A 533 -14.40 -11.55 2.91
CA SER A 533 -14.30 -10.74 1.71
C SER A 533 -13.58 -9.44 2.04
N ALA A 534 -12.86 -8.88 1.07
CA ALA A 534 -12.24 -7.55 1.19
C ALA A 534 -13.27 -6.40 1.19
N GLN A 535 -14.54 -6.72 0.95
CA GLN A 535 -15.65 -5.78 1.04
C GLN A 535 -16.81 -6.39 1.82
N MET A 536 -17.39 -5.61 2.73
CA MET A 536 -18.59 -5.95 3.48
C MET A 536 -19.57 -4.76 3.47
N VAL A 537 -20.85 -5.05 3.27
CA VAL A 537 -21.95 -4.09 3.36
C VAL A 537 -22.84 -4.50 4.53
N VAL A 538 -23.16 -3.56 5.41
CA VAL A 538 -24.00 -3.78 6.59
C VAL A 538 -25.02 -2.65 6.67
N GLU A 539 -26.23 -2.96 7.11
CA GLU A 539 -27.25 -1.96 7.39
C GLU A 539 -27.54 -1.93 8.90
N ASP A 540 -27.35 -0.77 9.51
CA ASP A 540 -27.65 -0.53 10.91
C ASP A 540 -29.02 0.11 11.06
N TYR A 541 -29.98 -0.69 11.52
CA TYR A 541 -31.36 -0.28 11.80
C TYR A 541 -31.54 0.26 13.23
N GLU A 542 -30.53 0.15 14.08
CA GLU A 542 -30.56 0.54 15.50
C GLU A 542 -29.87 1.89 15.74
N ALA A 543 -29.48 2.60 14.68
CA ALA A 543 -28.90 3.94 14.77
C ALA A 543 -29.94 4.95 15.33
N PRO A 544 -29.57 5.78 16.32
CA PRO A 544 -30.50 6.71 16.96
C PRO A 544 -30.96 7.83 16.02
N LEU A 545 -32.18 8.32 16.24
CA LEU A 545 -32.75 9.42 15.48
C LEU A 545 -32.26 10.78 15.99
N GLY A 546 -31.95 11.69 15.07
CA GLY A 546 -31.57 13.09 15.30
C GLY A 546 -30.27 13.32 16.07
N VAL A 547 -29.50 12.28 16.33
CA VAL A 547 -28.18 12.35 16.95
C VAL A 547 -27.10 12.10 15.90
N ASP A 548 -25.99 12.82 16.03
CA ASP A 548 -24.81 12.57 15.20
C ASP A 548 -24.16 11.24 15.60
N VAL A 549 -24.00 10.37 14.60
CA VAL A 549 -23.46 9.03 14.75
C VAL A 549 -22.32 8.86 13.76
N TRP A 550 -21.23 8.25 14.19
CA TRP A 550 -20.18 7.76 13.30
C TRP A 550 -19.87 6.31 13.66
N TYR A 551 -19.17 5.60 12.79
CA TYR A 551 -18.88 4.19 12.97
C TYR A 551 -17.39 3.96 13.01
N ARG A 552 -16.96 2.97 13.79
CA ARG A 552 -15.57 2.52 13.86
C ARG A 552 -15.49 1.04 13.55
N ILE A 553 -14.51 0.64 12.76
CA ILE A 553 -14.14 -0.76 12.62
C ILE A 553 -12.81 -1.02 13.34
N GLU A 554 -12.66 -2.21 13.91
CA GLU A 554 -11.40 -2.72 14.45
C GLU A 554 -11.12 -4.09 13.84
N GLN A 555 -9.91 -4.29 13.33
CA GLN A 555 -9.43 -5.56 12.79
C GLN A 555 -8.36 -6.16 13.69
N TYR A 556 -8.43 -7.48 13.88
CA TYR A 556 -7.45 -8.26 14.61
C TYR A 556 -7.04 -9.48 13.81
N ASP A 557 -5.76 -9.84 13.89
CA ASP A 557 -5.27 -11.09 13.35
C ASP A 557 -5.96 -12.27 14.07
N ALA A 558 -6.65 -13.12 13.30
CA ALA A 558 -7.48 -14.18 13.86
C ALA A 558 -6.69 -15.28 14.59
N THR A 559 -5.38 -15.39 14.36
CA THR A 559 -4.53 -16.44 14.95
C THR A 559 -3.84 -15.96 16.23
N THR A 560 -3.32 -14.74 16.19
CA THR A 560 -2.51 -14.14 17.26
C THR A 560 -3.29 -13.21 18.17
N GLY A 561 -4.45 -12.72 17.72
CA GLY A 561 -5.22 -11.68 18.41
C GLY A 561 -4.56 -10.29 18.37
N ALA A 562 -3.50 -10.12 17.58
CA ALA A 562 -2.83 -8.83 17.44
C ALA A 562 -3.74 -7.82 16.74
N PHE A 563 -3.74 -6.57 17.23
CA PHE A 563 -4.45 -5.48 16.57
C PHE A 563 -3.85 -5.20 15.18
N GLY A 564 -4.67 -5.30 14.14
CA GLY A 564 -4.29 -5.08 12.75
C GLY A 564 -4.54 -3.64 12.29
N GLY A 565 -5.57 -2.98 12.82
CA GLY A 565 -5.91 -1.59 12.49
C GLY A 565 -7.35 -1.22 12.84
N SER A 566 -7.66 0.07 12.69
CA SER A 566 -9.01 0.60 12.83
C SER A 566 -9.28 1.67 11.78
N GLU A 567 -10.56 1.87 11.46
CA GLU A 567 -11.00 2.92 10.55
C GLU A 567 -12.29 3.55 11.07
N ALA A 568 -12.50 4.83 10.74
CA ALA A 568 -13.69 5.59 11.13
C ALA A 568 -14.47 6.09 9.91
N SER A 569 -15.80 6.07 9.98
CA SER A 569 -16.66 6.69 8.98
C SER A 569 -16.79 8.20 9.20
N ALA A 570 -17.28 8.90 8.18
CA ALA A 570 -17.87 10.23 8.39
C ALA A 570 -19.09 10.16 9.32
N THR A 571 -19.39 11.28 9.99
CA THR A 571 -20.59 11.44 10.81
C THR A 571 -21.84 11.53 9.92
N VAL A 572 -22.88 10.78 10.31
CA VAL A 572 -24.21 10.78 9.70
C VAL A 572 -25.27 11.04 10.77
N ARG A 573 -26.45 11.50 10.33
CA ARG A 573 -27.60 11.73 11.20
C ARG A 573 -28.87 11.28 10.51
N LEU A 574 -29.65 10.43 11.18
CA LEU A 574 -31.02 10.13 10.77
C LEU A 574 -31.96 11.24 11.25
N THR A 575 -32.95 11.58 10.44
CA THR A 575 -33.90 12.66 10.75
C THR A 575 -35.34 12.19 10.56
N LEU A 576 -36.26 12.80 11.30
CA LEU A 576 -37.69 12.67 11.07
C LEU A 576 -38.26 13.99 10.56
N ALA A 577 -39.27 13.91 9.69
CA ALA A 577 -39.93 15.08 9.12
C ALA A 577 -40.92 15.72 10.11
N ASP A 578 -41.64 14.91 10.89
CA ASP A 578 -42.61 15.34 11.90
C ASP A 578 -42.14 14.89 13.28
N VAL A 579 -42.29 15.77 14.28
CA VAL A 579 -41.93 15.50 15.68
C VAL A 579 -42.86 14.48 16.32
N SER A 580 -44.08 14.31 15.78
CA SER A 580 -45.02 13.29 16.23
C SER A 580 -44.75 11.92 15.61
N ASP A 581 -43.85 11.79 14.65
CA ASP A 581 -43.54 10.49 14.06
C ASP A 581 -42.62 9.68 14.96
N CYS A 582 -42.79 8.36 14.94
CA CYS A 582 -41.93 7.40 15.60
C CYS A 582 -41.79 6.14 14.75
N TRP A 583 -40.61 5.53 14.79
CA TRP A 583 -40.36 4.26 14.12
C TRP A 583 -40.66 3.11 15.09
N ILE A 584 -41.42 2.13 14.63
CA ILE A 584 -41.55 0.82 15.26
C ILE A 584 -40.78 -0.15 14.37
N LYS A 585 -39.68 -0.71 14.90
CA LYS A 585 -38.74 -1.53 14.14
C LYS A 585 -38.61 -2.91 14.73
N ASP A 586 -38.52 -3.92 13.88
CA ASP A 586 -38.05 -5.25 14.24
C ASP A 586 -36.57 -5.35 13.86
N PRO A 587 -35.63 -5.32 14.84
CA PRO A 587 -34.20 -5.32 14.54
C PRO A 587 -33.70 -6.62 13.90
N LEU A 588 -34.46 -7.71 14.04
CA LEU A 588 -34.13 -9.01 13.44
C LEU A 588 -34.74 -9.14 12.04
N GLN A 589 -35.81 -8.39 11.73
CA GLN A 589 -36.57 -8.48 10.47
C GLN A 589 -36.93 -7.09 9.94
N PRO A 590 -35.95 -6.32 9.43
CA PRO A 590 -36.14 -4.91 9.09
C PRO A 590 -37.18 -4.64 8.00
N GLN A 591 -37.59 -5.66 7.23
CA GLN A 591 -38.71 -5.58 6.27
C GLN A 591 -40.05 -5.28 6.97
N ARG A 592 -40.12 -5.47 8.28
CA ARG A 592 -41.28 -5.17 9.13
C ARG A 592 -41.28 -3.75 9.71
N ASN A 593 -40.22 -2.98 9.50
CA ASN A 593 -40.11 -1.63 10.07
C ASN A 593 -41.21 -0.72 9.51
N VAL A 594 -41.87 0.00 10.41
CA VAL A 594 -42.98 0.89 10.06
C VAL A 594 -42.85 2.24 10.74
N LEU A 595 -43.09 3.30 9.97
CA LEU A 595 -43.22 4.67 10.48
C LEU A 595 -44.67 4.92 10.84
N VAL A 596 -44.92 5.34 12.08
CA VAL A 596 -46.26 5.65 12.58
C VAL A 596 -46.26 7.00 13.32
N ARG A 597 -47.42 7.64 13.40
CA ARG A 597 -47.55 8.92 14.12
C ARG A 597 -48.02 8.69 15.55
N ALA A 598 -47.22 9.04 16.54
CA ALA A 598 -47.63 9.07 17.93
C ALA A 598 -48.78 10.06 18.16
N SER A 599 -49.88 9.55 18.68
CA SER A 599 -51.03 10.35 19.13
C SER A 599 -50.88 10.82 20.57
N ALA A 600 -50.25 9.99 21.40
CA ALA A 600 -49.90 10.27 22.78
C ALA A 600 -48.66 9.47 23.17
N ALA A 601 -47.74 10.14 23.88
CA ALA A 601 -46.56 9.50 24.47
C ALA A 601 -46.97 8.57 25.62
N PRO A 602 -46.17 7.53 25.94
CA PRO A 602 -46.45 6.66 27.08
C PRO A 602 -46.24 7.37 28.40
N ASP A 603 -47.19 7.22 29.33
CA ASP A 603 -46.96 7.49 30.74
C ASP A 603 -46.20 6.31 31.35
N TRP A 604 -44.94 6.53 31.72
CA TRP A 604 -44.06 5.48 32.20
C TRP A 604 -44.26 5.15 33.68
N SER A 605 -44.43 3.86 33.98
CA SER A 605 -44.40 3.30 35.33
C SER A 605 -43.24 2.32 35.49
N ARG A 606 -42.60 2.31 36.67
CA ARG A 606 -41.55 1.33 37.02
C ARG A 606 -42.08 0.41 38.12
N PRO A 607 -42.57 -0.79 37.77
CA PRO A 607 -43.12 -1.73 38.75
C PRO A 607 -42.02 -2.15 39.73
N ILE A 608 -42.41 -2.49 40.96
CA ILE A 608 -41.51 -2.93 42.01
C ILE A 608 -42.23 -3.95 42.87
N GLU A 609 -41.58 -5.07 43.15
CA GLU A 609 -42.09 -5.99 44.16
C GLU A 609 -41.78 -5.42 45.54
N GLN A 610 -42.83 -5.09 46.29
CA GLN A 610 -42.71 -4.43 47.58
C GLN A 610 -43.63 -5.10 48.61
N THR A 611 -43.06 -5.44 49.77
CA THR A 611 -43.80 -5.96 50.92
C THR A 611 -43.68 -4.98 52.09
N GLU A 612 -44.82 -4.62 52.67
CA GLU A 612 -44.90 -3.77 53.86
C GLU A 612 -44.99 -4.61 55.14
N TYR A 613 -44.01 -4.46 56.04
CA TYR A 613 -44.04 -5.05 57.38
C TYR A 613 -44.41 -3.99 58.42
N ARG A 614 -45.63 -4.10 58.95
CA ARG A 614 -46.11 -3.23 60.03
C ARG A 614 -45.71 -3.79 61.40
N VAL A 615 -44.51 -3.44 61.84
CA VAL A 615 -43.94 -3.93 63.11
C VAL A 615 -44.59 -3.24 64.32
N ARG A 616 -45.12 -4.03 65.26
CA ARG A 616 -45.74 -3.53 66.50
C ARG A 616 -44.75 -2.68 67.29
N GLY A 617 -45.17 -1.47 67.70
CA GLY A 617 -44.34 -0.51 68.44
C GLY A 617 -43.58 0.49 67.56
N ARG A 618 -43.65 0.35 66.22
CA ARG A 618 -43.09 1.31 65.27
C ARG A 618 -44.20 2.19 64.69
N ARG A 619 -43.96 3.51 64.61
CA ARG A 619 -44.90 4.46 63.97
C ARG A 619 -44.94 4.28 62.44
N ASN A 620 -43.79 4.02 61.83
CA ASN A 620 -43.62 3.84 60.39
C ASN A 620 -43.33 2.37 60.08
N SER A 621 -43.97 1.84 59.03
CA SER A 621 -43.74 0.48 58.54
C SER A 621 -42.30 0.28 58.05
N VAL A 622 -41.85 -0.96 58.06
CA VAL A 622 -40.62 -1.37 57.37
C VAL A 622 -41.01 -1.82 55.98
N ILE A 623 -40.49 -1.15 54.95
CA ILE A 623 -40.72 -1.51 53.56
C ILE A 623 -39.53 -2.36 53.09
N LEU A 624 -39.81 -3.59 52.66
CA LEU A 624 -38.87 -4.39 51.89
C LEU A 624 -39.25 -4.25 50.42
N SER A 625 -38.38 -3.63 49.63
CA SER A 625 -38.57 -3.41 48.21
C SER A 625 -37.44 -4.05 47.43
N ASP A 626 -37.77 -4.73 46.35
CA ASP A 626 -36.79 -5.20 45.37
C ASP A 626 -36.28 -4.05 44.48
N VAL A 627 -35.46 -4.34 43.47
CA VAL A 627 -35.07 -3.38 42.45
C VAL A 627 -36.29 -3.04 41.57
N ARG A 628 -36.41 -1.77 41.17
CA ARG A 628 -37.44 -1.35 40.21
C ARG A 628 -37.24 -2.04 38.87
N GLY A 629 -38.31 -2.58 38.30
CA GLY A 629 -38.31 -3.14 36.94
C GLY A 629 -38.19 -2.07 35.84
N GLY A 630 -38.14 -2.56 34.60
CA GLY A 630 -38.10 -1.72 33.39
C GLY A 630 -39.34 -0.84 33.22
N LEU A 631 -39.29 0.08 32.25
CA LEU A 631 -40.42 0.96 31.95
C LEU A 631 -41.62 0.16 31.42
N THR A 632 -42.80 0.41 31.96
CA THR A 632 -44.08 -0.10 31.44
C THR A 632 -45.02 1.06 31.15
N GLY A 633 -45.77 1.02 30.06
CA GLY A 633 -46.64 2.12 29.64
C GLY A 633 -47.51 1.75 28.44
N THR A 634 -48.27 2.70 27.91
CA THR A 634 -49.06 2.51 26.69
C THR A 634 -48.73 3.59 25.68
N LEU A 635 -48.21 3.18 24.51
CA LEU A 635 -48.01 4.09 23.38
C LEU A 635 -49.28 4.11 22.53
N ALA A 636 -49.80 5.30 22.23
CA ALA A 636 -50.93 5.44 21.35
C ALA A 636 -50.51 6.01 19.99
N VAL A 637 -50.76 5.31 18.88
CA VAL A 637 -50.32 5.72 17.52
C VAL A 637 -51.46 5.76 16.51
N TRP A 638 -51.30 6.58 15.48
CA TRP A 638 -52.18 6.64 14.31
C TRP A 638 -51.57 5.89 13.13
N THR A 639 -52.42 5.16 12.40
CA THR A 639 -52.17 4.80 11.00
C THR A 639 -53.14 5.57 10.13
N ASP A 640 -52.62 6.27 9.11
CA ASP A 640 -53.41 7.22 8.31
C ASP A 640 -54.27 6.53 7.23
N ASP A 641 -53.89 5.33 6.80
CA ASP A 641 -54.54 4.59 5.73
C ASP A 641 -54.51 3.06 5.92
N ASP A 642 -55.17 2.32 5.02
CA ASP A 642 -55.20 0.85 5.04
C ASP A 642 -53.82 0.19 4.82
N PRO A 643 -52.95 0.69 3.91
CA PRO A 643 -51.57 0.21 3.82
C PRO A 643 -50.78 0.37 5.11
N GLY A 644 -50.82 1.53 5.78
CA GLY A 644 -50.16 1.76 7.06
C GLY A 644 -50.73 0.88 8.18
N ARG A 645 -52.04 0.64 8.16
CA ARG A 645 -52.71 -0.33 9.05
C ARG A 645 -52.19 -1.75 8.84
N GLY A 646 -52.06 -2.19 7.60
CA GLY A 646 -51.52 -3.50 7.25
C GLY A 646 -50.03 -3.64 7.62
N ALA A 647 -49.25 -2.59 7.43
CA ALA A 647 -47.83 -2.56 7.80
C ALA A 647 -47.63 -2.66 9.31
N LEU A 648 -48.46 -1.99 10.12
CA LEU A 648 -48.38 -2.09 11.59
C LEU A 648 -48.79 -3.48 12.09
N HIS A 649 -49.85 -4.09 11.53
CA HIS A 649 -50.17 -5.49 11.83
C HIS A 649 -48.98 -6.40 11.50
N PHE A 650 -48.40 -6.25 10.31
CA PHE A 650 -47.22 -7.01 9.89
C PHE A 650 -46.03 -6.81 10.83
N ALA A 651 -45.81 -5.59 11.36
CA ALA A 651 -44.76 -5.34 12.34
C ALA A 651 -45.01 -6.07 13.68
N LEU A 652 -46.26 -6.10 14.13
CA LEU A 652 -46.64 -6.66 15.43
C LEU A 652 -46.78 -8.19 15.43
N ASP A 653 -47.09 -8.79 14.27
CA ASP A 653 -47.30 -10.24 14.11
C ASP A 653 -46.03 -11.07 14.40
N SER A 654 -44.84 -10.47 14.44
CA SER A 654 -43.60 -11.21 14.74
C SER A 654 -43.52 -11.65 16.21
N GLY A 655 -44.16 -10.89 17.13
CA GLY A 655 -44.02 -11.09 18.57
C GLY A 655 -42.60 -10.85 19.11
N ASN A 656 -41.68 -10.37 18.27
CA ASN A 656 -40.30 -10.09 18.66
C ASN A 656 -40.21 -8.83 19.53
N PRO A 657 -39.10 -8.64 20.27
CA PRO A 657 -38.72 -7.34 20.78
C PRO A 657 -38.63 -6.30 19.67
N LEU A 658 -39.42 -5.23 19.79
CA LEU A 658 -39.42 -4.12 18.83
C LEU A 658 -38.63 -2.94 19.39
N LEU A 659 -37.77 -2.35 18.55
CA LEU A 659 -37.13 -1.07 18.84
C LEU A 659 -38.11 0.05 18.49
N ILE A 660 -38.48 0.84 19.48
CA ILE A 660 -39.29 2.05 19.27
C ILE A 660 -38.38 3.26 19.37
N GLN A 661 -38.32 4.04 18.30
CA GLN A 661 -37.51 5.26 18.24
C GLN A 661 -38.40 6.47 18.09
N PHE A 662 -38.24 7.41 19.00
CA PHE A 662 -39.06 8.62 19.07
C PHE A 662 -38.33 9.79 18.41
N SER A 663 -39.09 10.81 18.01
CA SER A 663 -38.45 12.06 17.60
C SER A 663 -37.62 12.66 18.75
N PRO A 664 -36.42 13.19 18.45
CA PRO A 664 -35.60 13.89 19.43
C PRO A 664 -36.35 15.01 20.14
N GLY A 665 -36.03 15.25 21.41
CA GLY A 665 -36.55 16.37 22.19
C GLY A 665 -37.85 16.08 22.96
N LEU A 666 -38.44 14.89 22.81
CA LEU A 666 -39.66 14.48 23.54
C LEU A 666 -39.41 13.98 24.98
N GLY A 667 -38.14 13.90 25.41
CA GLY A 667 -37.79 13.32 26.71
C GLY A 667 -38.01 11.80 26.80
N LEU A 668 -38.17 11.15 25.65
CA LEU A 668 -38.27 9.69 25.51
C LEU A 668 -36.95 9.17 24.94
N GLU A 669 -36.48 8.04 25.47
CA GLU A 669 -35.28 7.36 24.98
C GLU A 669 -35.69 6.23 24.01
N ASP A 670 -34.89 6.02 22.97
CA ASP A 670 -35.02 4.87 22.08
C ASP A 670 -34.76 3.59 22.89
N SER A 671 -35.68 2.64 22.84
CA SER A 671 -35.56 1.40 23.62
C SER A 671 -36.28 0.21 23.00
N TYR A 672 -35.93 -0.99 23.48
CA TYR A 672 -36.58 -2.23 23.07
C TYR A 672 -37.76 -2.51 23.98
N TYR A 673 -38.89 -2.84 23.38
CA TYR A 673 -40.14 -3.11 24.08
C TYR A 673 -40.75 -4.43 23.63
N ALA A 674 -41.34 -5.16 24.57
CA ALA A 674 -42.33 -6.18 24.29
C ALA A 674 -43.68 -5.47 24.13
N VAL A 675 -44.37 -5.74 23.04
CA VAL A 675 -45.73 -5.24 22.83
C VAL A 675 -46.72 -6.31 23.29
N GLY A 676 -47.49 -5.97 24.33
CA GLY A 676 -48.58 -6.80 24.84
C GLY A 676 -49.85 -6.64 24.00
N ASP A 677 -51.01 -6.79 24.66
CA ASP A 677 -52.31 -6.66 23.99
C ASP A 677 -52.45 -5.30 23.29
N ILE A 678 -52.90 -5.34 22.03
CA ILE A 678 -53.13 -4.17 21.20
C ILE A 678 -54.62 -3.88 21.06
N THR A 679 -54.97 -2.59 21.07
CA THR A 679 -56.33 -2.15 20.73
C THR A 679 -56.31 -1.37 19.42
N GLU A 680 -57.00 -1.86 18.38
CA GLU A 680 -57.26 -1.13 17.13
C GLU A 680 -58.64 -0.45 17.20
N ALA A 681 -58.67 0.88 17.36
CA ALA A 681 -59.89 1.66 17.45
C ALA A 681 -60.09 2.58 16.23
N ARG A 682 -61.34 2.89 15.90
CA ARG A 682 -61.66 3.92 14.91
C ARG A 682 -61.80 5.27 15.61
N PRO A 683 -61.23 6.36 15.07
CA PRO A 683 -61.46 7.70 15.63
C PRO A 683 -62.93 8.12 15.60
N VAL A 684 -63.70 7.59 14.65
CA VAL A 684 -65.14 7.82 14.50
C VAL A 684 -65.87 6.52 14.19
N ALA A 685 -67.16 6.43 14.52
CA ALA A 685 -67.98 5.22 14.29
C ALA A 685 -68.25 4.92 12.79
N TYR A 686 -67.77 5.76 11.87
CA TYR A 686 -67.99 5.60 10.43
C TYR A 686 -67.20 4.41 9.86
N GLY A 687 -67.92 3.52 9.17
CA GLY A 687 -67.40 2.28 8.55
C GLY A 687 -66.33 2.50 7.47
N GLY A 688 -66.36 3.63 6.78
CA GLY A 688 -65.41 3.97 5.71
C GLY A 688 -64.22 4.82 6.12
N GLU A 689 -64.05 5.15 7.40
CA GLU A 689 -62.86 5.87 7.88
C GLU A 689 -61.65 4.91 7.83
N PRO A 690 -60.60 5.20 7.05
CA PRO A 690 -59.42 4.34 6.96
C PRO A 690 -58.48 4.48 8.17
N ARG A 691 -58.49 5.63 8.86
CA ARG A 691 -57.58 5.88 9.99
C ARG A 691 -57.88 5.00 11.19
N ARG A 692 -56.84 4.59 11.93
CA ARG A 692 -56.95 3.84 13.18
C ARG A 692 -56.11 4.46 14.28
N LEU A 693 -56.69 4.50 15.47
CA LEU A 693 -55.97 4.76 16.71
C LEU A 693 -55.59 3.41 17.33
N TRP A 694 -54.32 3.23 17.60
CA TRP A 694 -53.79 2.03 18.23
C TRP A 694 -53.36 2.34 19.64
N SER A 695 -53.55 1.39 20.55
CA SER A 695 -52.93 1.40 21.87
C SER A 695 -52.04 0.18 22.00
N LEU A 696 -50.74 0.43 22.20
CA LEU A 696 -49.69 -0.58 22.30
C LEU A 696 -49.22 -0.64 23.75
N ALA A 697 -49.50 -1.73 24.46
CA ALA A 697 -48.99 -1.94 25.81
C ALA A 697 -47.50 -2.29 25.74
N LEU A 698 -46.63 -1.41 26.26
CA LEU A 698 -45.19 -1.55 26.17
C LEU A 698 -44.59 -2.01 27.49
N THR A 699 -43.71 -3.01 27.44
CA THR A 699 -42.83 -3.40 28.54
C THR A 699 -41.39 -3.37 28.06
N GLN A 700 -40.55 -2.52 28.66
CA GLN A 700 -39.15 -2.40 28.29
C GLN A 700 -38.40 -3.70 28.56
N GLN A 701 -37.55 -4.10 27.61
CA GLN A 701 -36.73 -5.30 27.69
C GLN A 701 -35.35 -5.06 27.08
N ASP A 702 -34.47 -6.04 27.23
CA ASP A 702 -33.14 -6.00 26.61
C ASP A 702 -33.23 -6.17 25.08
N ALA A 703 -32.15 -5.79 24.39
CA ALA A 703 -32.04 -5.97 22.95
C ALA A 703 -32.20 -7.45 22.57
N PRO A 704 -32.88 -7.76 21.43
CA PRO A 704 -33.02 -9.13 20.99
C PRO A 704 -31.67 -9.77 20.66
N ILE A 705 -31.54 -11.07 20.91
CA ILE A 705 -30.39 -11.89 20.50
C ILE A 705 -30.66 -12.41 19.09
N GLY A 706 -29.69 -12.31 18.19
CA GLY A 706 -29.79 -12.80 16.81
C GLY A 706 -29.23 -11.83 15.77
N GLY A 707 -29.14 -12.29 14.53
CA GLY A 707 -28.71 -11.47 13.39
C GLY A 707 -29.86 -10.76 12.69
N VAL A 708 -29.52 -9.85 11.78
CA VAL A 708 -30.47 -9.20 10.88
C VAL A 708 -30.80 -10.14 9.71
N GLY A 709 -32.06 -10.54 9.57
CA GLY A 709 -32.56 -11.25 8.40
C GLY A 709 -32.77 -10.28 7.23
N GLY A 710 -31.94 -10.37 6.21
CA GLY A 710 -32.08 -9.56 4.99
C GLY A 710 -31.94 -8.05 5.16
N THR A 711 -32.53 -7.32 4.21
CA THR A 711 -32.61 -5.85 4.17
C THR A 711 -34.06 -5.41 3.98
N ALA A 712 -34.44 -4.26 4.55
CA ALA A 712 -35.72 -3.61 4.29
C ALA A 712 -35.91 -3.24 2.80
N GLY A 713 -34.82 -3.16 2.03
CA GLY A 713 -34.84 -2.92 0.59
C GLY A 713 -35.00 -4.17 -0.27
N TRP A 714 -35.18 -5.35 0.33
CA TRP A 714 -35.23 -6.63 -0.40
C TRP A 714 -36.39 -6.68 -1.39
N THR A 715 -36.07 -6.96 -2.65
CA THR A 715 -37.03 -7.00 -3.75
C THR A 715 -36.98 -8.33 -4.51
N VAL A 716 -38.01 -8.58 -5.32
CA VAL A 716 -38.00 -9.70 -6.28
C VAL A 716 -36.83 -9.59 -7.27
N GLN A 717 -36.36 -8.38 -7.58
CA GLN A 717 -35.19 -8.21 -8.44
C GLN A 717 -33.92 -8.76 -7.77
N ASP A 718 -33.79 -8.63 -6.46
CA ASP A 718 -32.66 -9.18 -5.70
C ASP A 718 -32.70 -10.70 -5.64
N VAL A 719 -33.90 -11.29 -5.62
CA VAL A 719 -34.08 -12.75 -5.78
C VAL A 719 -33.55 -13.20 -7.15
N LEU A 720 -33.91 -12.48 -8.22
CA LEU A 720 -33.51 -12.81 -9.59
C LEU A 720 -32.01 -12.63 -9.86
N THR A 721 -31.35 -11.71 -9.16
CA THR A 721 -29.89 -11.51 -9.28
C THR A 721 -29.10 -12.49 -8.42
N THR A 722 -29.63 -12.87 -7.26
CA THR A 722 -28.96 -13.78 -6.32
C THR A 722 -29.06 -15.24 -6.78
N TRP A 723 -30.21 -15.64 -7.32
CA TRP A 723 -30.52 -17.04 -7.59
C TRP A 723 -30.71 -17.29 -9.08
N PRO A 724 -29.89 -18.18 -9.69
CA PRO A 724 -30.01 -18.50 -11.11
C PRO A 724 -31.34 -19.16 -11.47
N THR A 725 -31.94 -19.90 -10.54
CA THR A 725 -33.19 -20.63 -10.77
C THR A 725 -34.15 -20.53 -9.59
N ALA A 726 -35.45 -20.72 -9.86
CA ALA A 726 -36.47 -20.80 -8.81
C ALA A 726 -36.32 -22.02 -7.90
N LEU A 727 -35.64 -23.08 -8.36
CA LEU A 727 -35.33 -24.24 -7.54
C LEU A 727 -34.30 -23.89 -6.46
N ASP A 728 -33.31 -23.06 -6.79
CA ASP A 728 -32.33 -22.60 -5.81
C ASP A 728 -33.00 -21.74 -4.73
N VAL A 729 -33.96 -20.89 -5.12
CA VAL A 729 -34.81 -20.13 -4.18
C VAL A 729 -35.60 -21.07 -3.27
N ALA A 730 -36.29 -22.06 -3.83
CA ALA A 730 -37.09 -23.01 -3.04
C ALA A 730 -36.24 -23.92 -2.13
N THR A 731 -34.95 -24.06 -2.43
CA THR A 731 -33.98 -24.78 -1.58
C THR A 731 -33.47 -23.89 -0.45
N ALA A 732 -33.35 -22.57 -0.70
CA ALA A 732 -32.85 -21.62 0.27
C ALA A 732 -33.89 -21.17 1.30
N TYR A 733 -35.19 -21.21 0.97
CA TYR A 733 -36.27 -20.72 1.83
C TYR A 733 -37.37 -21.76 2.03
N ALA A 734 -37.72 -22.01 3.31
CA ALA A 734 -38.77 -22.94 3.70
C ALA A 734 -40.17 -22.46 3.29
N THR A 735 -40.41 -21.15 3.37
CA THR A 735 -41.70 -20.54 3.06
C THR A 735 -41.56 -19.27 2.22
N VAL A 736 -42.66 -18.82 1.62
CA VAL A 736 -42.71 -17.51 0.93
C VAL A 736 -42.51 -16.37 1.92
N LEU A 737 -42.93 -16.53 3.18
CA LEU A 737 -42.65 -15.55 4.22
C LEU A 737 -41.14 -15.46 4.50
N ASP A 738 -40.46 -16.60 4.57
CA ASP A 738 -39.00 -16.64 4.72
C ASP A 738 -38.29 -15.98 3.54
N LEU A 739 -38.79 -16.18 2.31
CA LEU A 739 -38.29 -15.47 1.14
C LEU A 739 -38.50 -13.96 1.24
N VAL A 740 -39.67 -13.49 1.71
CA VAL A 740 -39.95 -12.06 1.89
C VAL A 740 -39.03 -11.44 2.94
N LEU A 741 -38.67 -12.19 3.98
CA LEU A 741 -37.82 -11.75 5.08
C LEU A 741 -36.32 -12.02 4.83
N ASP A 742 -35.95 -12.64 3.70
CA ASP A 742 -34.63 -13.21 3.43
C ASP A 742 -34.09 -14.07 4.60
N ASN A 743 -34.97 -14.88 5.18
CA ASN A 743 -34.66 -15.80 6.27
C ASN A 743 -34.30 -17.19 5.72
N ARG A 744 -33.02 -17.42 5.45
CA ARG A 744 -32.55 -18.65 4.77
C ARG A 744 -32.49 -19.84 5.72
N GLU A 745 -32.75 -21.04 5.21
CA GLU A 745 -32.42 -22.28 5.93
C GLU A 745 -30.89 -22.37 6.11
N ALA A 746 -30.46 -22.67 7.34
CA ALA A 746 -29.04 -22.73 7.73
C ALA A 746 -28.33 -23.99 7.25
#